data_AF-A0AA38HIP6-F1
#
_entry.id   AF-A0AA38HIP6-F1
#
_cell.length_a   1.000
_cell.length_b   1.000
_cell.length_c   1.000
_cell.angle_alpha   90.00
_cell.angle_beta   90.00
_cell.angle_gamma   90.00
#
_symmetry.space_group_name_H-M   'P 1'
#
loop_
_entity.id
_entity.type
_entity.pdbx_description
1 polymer ?
#
loop_
_entity_poly.entity_id
_entity_poly.type
_entity_poly.pdbx_seq_one_letter_code
_entity_poly.pdbx_strand_id
1 'polypeptide(L)'
;MKSGLSVFTFTRLSSCYLESLLKCITRKEPVLLVGETGTGKTTLVQKLALLHGVKLTVINMSQQSDISDLLGGYKPVDVRKLACPLTEEFQDLFNQTFSQKTNTRFIQEVRRAYNKSNWKRLILLFQSAQAKVEEKIEVMSVLYFPLPAGGSVLYRTWNSKSYVRSYAKDGASSLGKVASNLGRFAKQRAQVENGVVFDFVEGALVEALRCGGWVLLDELNLASSAVLECLNGLLENDDGSLILTERGDTQPLNRHPAFRIFGCMNPATDVGKREIPPAIRGRMTEFYIEEPHHCDDLKMLIREYLSAVFSPPDHVVSDIAEFYRKAHQQASEFLCGGDHRKPHYSLRTLCRALDTTRHMTPHCGFVRALYEGMCVSFLTQLDTKSYATMQRHIAKHFAKKLKPGQLNAAYPRPGNNYELVEHFWLKLGPERVLSHEECKYILTASVRENLRRLSRVLIARQYPILLQGPTSSGKTSMVEYIAKRTGHKFVRINNHEHTDLQEYMGSYITDPTGRLVFQEGLLVQALRHGHWIVLDELNLAPTDVLEALNRLLDDNRELFLPETQEVLKAHPDFQLFATQNPPGIYGGRKVVAIVISLLTVSNGVVKLLSRAFRNRFVELHFDAIPEEELATILEKRCAIPPSYCAKIISVVTHLQKVRQGTRLFSGKHGFVTLRDLFRWCERECDSLQSLAINGSFVHSAKNEKLGSLTILRASYMLLAEKVRRAEEKSLVVELLQKHINVKLDAEVENFAAMFIYTYTPGL
;
A
#
# COMPACT_ATOMS: atom_id res chain seq x y z
N MET A 1 -10.87 -0.78 -24.67
CA MET A 1 -9.86 -1.27 -23.71
C MET A 1 -10.59 -1.86 -22.51
N LYS A 2 -10.58 -3.19 -22.33
CA LYS A 2 -11.17 -3.92 -21.18
C LYS A 2 -10.10 -4.16 -20.09
N SER A 3 -9.30 -3.16 -19.75
CA SER A 3 -8.04 -3.35 -19.01
C SER A 3 -8.10 -3.05 -17.51
N GLY A 4 -9.27 -3.13 -16.88
CA GLY A 4 -9.44 -2.74 -15.47
C GLY A 4 -10.25 -3.68 -14.59
N LEU A 5 -10.79 -4.78 -15.14
CA LEU A 5 -11.57 -5.74 -14.36
C LEU A 5 -10.74 -6.98 -14.10
N SER A 6 -10.66 -7.37 -12.83
CA SER A 6 -10.09 -8.64 -12.39
C SER A 6 -10.76 -9.80 -13.12
N VAL A 7 -9.98 -10.81 -13.50
CA VAL A 7 -10.51 -12.01 -14.16
C VAL A 7 -11.41 -12.73 -13.16
N PHE A 8 -12.69 -12.89 -13.52
CA PHE A 8 -13.68 -13.60 -12.71
C PHE A 8 -14.12 -14.87 -13.43
N THR A 9 -14.06 -15.99 -12.73
CA THR A 9 -14.46 -17.30 -13.26
C THR A 9 -15.72 -17.80 -12.58
N PHE A 10 -16.71 -18.18 -13.39
CA PHE A 10 -17.93 -18.86 -12.93
C PHE A 10 -17.66 -20.34 -12.65
N THR A 11 -16.93 -20.61 -11.56
CA THR A 11 -16.82 -21.95 -10.98
C THR A 11 -18.19 -22.41 -10.44
N ARG A 12 -18.31 -23.70 -10.10
CA ARG A 12 -19.54 -24.22 -9.49
C ARG A 12 -19.88 -23.47 -8.20
N LEU A 13 -18.91 -23.32 -7.30
CA LEU A 13 -19.10 -22.62 -6.02
C LEU A 13 -19.46 -21.15 -6.21
N SER A 14 -18.70 -20.42 -7.04
CA SER A 14 -18.97 -19.00 -7.29
C SER A 14 -20.35 -18.77 -7.92
N SER A 15 -20.80 -19.67 -8.79
CA SER A 15 -22.14 -19.61 -9.38
C SER A 15 -23.24 -19.83 -8.33
N CYS A 16 -23.07 -20.81 -7.44
CA CYS A 16 -24.01 -21.04 -6.33
C CYS A 16 -24.06 -19.85 -5.35
N TYR A 17 -22.91 -19.23 -5.07
CA TYR A 17 -22.85 -18.02 -4.24
C TYR A 17 -23.54 -16.84 -4.94
N LEU A 18 -23.28 -16.62 -6.23
CA LEU A 18 -23.94 -15.55 -6.99
C LEU A 18 -25.47 -15.74 -7.04
N GLU A 19 -25.95 -16.97 -7.24
CA GLU A 19 -27.39 -17.24 -7.23
C GLU A 19 -28.01 -16.93 -5.86
N SER A 20 -27.33 -17.33 -4.77
CA SER A 20 -27.76 -17.05 -3.41
C SER A 20 -27.77 -15.54 -3.12
N LEU A 21 -26.74 -14.82 -3.55
CA LEU A 21 -26.65 -13.37 -3.43
C LEU A 21 -27.76 -12.65 -4.20
N LEU A 22 -28.09 -13.11 -5.41
CA LEU A 22 -29.18 -12.57 -6.22
C LEU A 22 -30.54 -12.74 -5.53
N LYS A 23 -30.76 -13.87 -4.84
CA LYS A 23 -31.97 -14.09 -4.02
C LYS A 23 -32.06 -13.07 -2.89
N CYS A 24 -30.98 -12.84 -2.15
CA CYS A 24 -30.94 -11.82 -1.09
C CYS A 24 -31.19 -10.41 -1.63
N ILE A 25 -30.62 -10.05 -2.78
CA ILE A 25 -30.85 -8.73 -3.42
C ILE A 25 -32.30 -8.52 -3.82
N THR A 26 -32.94 -9.56 -4.33
CA THR A 26 -34.37 -9.55 -4.68
C THR A 26 -35.23 -9.33 -3.44
N ARG A 27 -34.83 -9.94 -2.31
CA ARG A 27 -35.48 -9.77 -1.00
C ARG A 27 -35.03 -8.55 -0.20
N LYS A 28 -34.13 -7.72 -0.74
CA LYS A 28 -33.53 -6.54 -0.08
C LYS A 28 -32.76 -6.85 1.23
N GLU A 29 -32.44 -8.13 1.48
CA GLU A 29 -31.73 -8.57 2.68
C GLU A 29 -30.27 -8.06 2.69
N PRO A 30 -29.79 -7.49 3.82
CA PRO A 30 -28.37 -7.26 4.05
C PRO A 30 -27.58 -8.57 4.04
N VAL A 31 -26.40 -8.57 3.42
CA VAL A 31 -25.59 -9.80 3.29
C VAL A 31 -24.24 -9.66 3.98
N LEU A 32 -23.79 -10.70 4.68
CA LEU A 32 -22.46 -10.80 5.28
C LEU A 32 -21.68 -12.00 4.69
N LEU A 33 -20.54 -11.73 4.05
CA LEU A 33 -19.65 -12.75 3.51
C LEU A 33 -18.48 -13.01 4.46
N VAL A 34 -18.31 -14.27 4.86
CA VAL A 34 -17.28 -14.70 5.82
C VAL A 34 -16.37 -15.73 5.18
N GLY A 35 -15.06 -15.54 5.27
CA GLY A 35 -14.09 -16.49 4.71
C GLY A 35 -12.67 -15.97 4.78
N GLU A 36 -11.67 -16.79 4.45
CA GLU A 36 -10.27 -16.35 4.50
C GLU A 36 -9.95 -15.23 3.48
N THR A 37 -8.82 -14.55 3.67
CA THR A 37 -8.36 -13.52 2.72
C THR A 37 -8.02 -14.14 1.37
N GLY A 38 -8.49 -13.53 0.28
CA GLY A 38 -8.17 -13.98 -1.07
C GLY A 38 -9.07 -15.10 -1.61
N THR A 39 -10.15 -15.46 -0.92
CA THR A 39 -11.17 -16.42 -1.44
C THR A 39 -12.16 -15.80 -2.43
N GLY A 40 -12.06 -14.50 -2.74
CA GLY A 40 -12.88 -13.83 -3.75
C GLY A 40 -14.16 -13.17 -3.24
N LYS A 41 -14.32 -12.97 -1.92
CA LYS A 41 -15.50 -12.31 -1.31
C LYS A 41 -15.82 -10.95 -1.95
N THR A 42 -14.84 -10.04 -1.96
CA THR A 42 -14.97 -8.71 -2.55
C THR A 42 -15.21 -8.79 -4.07
N THR A 43 -14.53 -9.72 -4.75
CA THR A 43 -14.66 -9.94 -6.19
C THR A 43 -16.07 -10.43 -6.58
N LEU A 44 -16.70 -11.26 -5.75
CA LEU A 44 -18.08 -11.72 -5.97
C LEU A 44 -19.06 -10.54 -5.98
N VAL A 45 -18.99 -9.67 -4.98
CA VAL A 45 -19.86 -8.48 -4.87
C VAL A 45 -19.58 -7.48 -5.99
N GLN A 46 -18.31 -7.23 -6.30
CA GLN A 46 -17.90 -6.39 -7.43
C GLN A 46 -18.45 -6.90 -8.76
N LYS A 47 -18.34 -8.21 -9.02
CA LYS A 47 -18.84 -8.83 -10.24
C LYS A 47 -20.36 -8.69 -10.35
N LEU A 48 -21.06 -8.92 -9.26
CA LEU A 48 -22.51 -8.85 -9.20
C LEU A 48 -23.01 -7.41 -9.37
N ALA A 49 -22.32 -6.41 -8.81
CA ALA A 49 -22.61 -4.99 -9.06
C ALA A 49 -22.42 -4.61 -10.53
N LEU A 50 -21.33 -5.11 -11.14
CA LEU A 50 -21.07 -4.91 -12.57
C LEU A 50 -22.16 -5.52 -13.46
N LEU A 51 -22.64 -6.73 -13.13
CA LEU A 51 -23.71 -7.40 -13.88
C LEU A 51 -25.04 -6.63 -13.80
N HIS A 52 -25.31 -5.97 -12.67
CA HIS A 52 -26.48 -5.11 -12.50
C HIS A 52 -26.29 -3.68 -13.02
N GLY A 53 -25.07 -3.28 -13.41
CA GLY A 53 -24.75 -1.93 -13.85
C GLY A 53 -24.86 -0.87 -12.75
N VAL A 54 -24.68 -1.26 -11.48
CA VAL A 54 -24.80 -0.36 -10.32
C VAL A 54 -23.41 0.06 -9.81
N LYS A 55 -23.28 1.32 -9.39
CA LYS A 55 -22.07 1.84 -8.73
C LYS A 55 -21.90 1.15 -7.37
N LEU A 56 -20.81 0.39 -7.21
CA LEU A 56 -20.42 -0.20 -5.93
C LEU A 56 -19.38 0.70 -5.25
N THR A 57 -19.73 1.19 -4.07
CA THR A 57 -18.82 1.90 -3.18
C THR A 57 -18.27 0.91 -2.15
N VAL A 58 -16.97 0.63 -2.24
CA VAL A 58 -16.28 -0.18 -1.22
C VAL A 58 -15.77 0.75 -0.13
N ILE A 59 -16.13 0.48 1.12
CA ILE A 59 -15.65 1.18 2.32
C ILE A 59 -14.89 0.15 3.15
N ASN A 60 -13.60 0.40 3.41
CA ASN A 60 -12.79 -0.49 4.22
C ASN A 60 -12.83 -0.02 5.66
N MET A 61 -13.24 -0.91 6.55
CA MET A 61 -13.34 -0.64 7.98
C MET A 61 -12.01 -0.90 8.68
N SER A 62 -11.79 -0.16 9.75
CA SER A 62 -10.55 -0.03 10.51
C SER A 62 -10.89 0.15 12.00
N GLN A 63 -9.94 -0.09 12.90
CA GLN A 63 -10.13 0.16 14.34
C GLN A 63 -10.37 1.65 14.65
N GLN A 64 -9.93 2.54 13.78
CA GLN A 64 -10.10 3.99 13.87
C GLN A 64 -11.17 4.53 12.92
N SER A 65 -11.86 3.68 12.16
CA SER A 65 -12.99 4.15 11.37
C SER A 65 -13.96 4.88 12.28
N ASP A 66 -14.23 6.14 11.96
CA ASP A 66 -15.15 6.97 12.72
C ASP A 66 -16.50 7.04 12.01
N ILE A 67 -17.52 7.44 12.76
CA ILE A 67 -18.86 7.68 12.21
C ILE A 67 -18.79 8.71 11.09
N SER A 68 -17.90 9.70 11.21
CA SER A 68 -17.68 10.74 10.21
C SER A 68 -17.13 10.23 8.86
N ASP A 69 -16.48 9.06 8.83
CA ASP A 69 -16.02 8.43 7.58
C ASP A 69 -17.18 7.81 6.80
N LEU A 70 -18.16 7.26 7.51
CA LEU A 70 -19.36 6.65 6.93
C LEU A 70 -20.40 7.70 6.56
N LEU A 71 -20.77 8.54 7.53
CA LEU A 71 -21.89 9.47 7.43
C LEU A 71 -21.49 10.84 6.88
N GLY A 72 -20.22 11.21 7.06
CA GLY A 72 -19.73 12.54 6.77
C GLY A 72 -19.49 13.35 8.03
N GLY A 73 -18.76 14.45 7.88
CA GLY A 73 -18.39 15.32 8.99
C GLY A 73 -18.00 16.71 8.51
N TYR A 74 -17.81 17.64 9.46
CA TYR A 74 -17.38 19.00 9.15
C TYR A 74 -15.90 19.02 8.77
N LYS A 75 -15.61 19.42 7.53
CA LYS A 75 -14.24 19.50 6.99
C LYS A 75 -13.96 20.91 6.47
N PRO A 76 -12.69 21.37 6.50
CA PRO A 76 -12.32 22.62 5.85
C PRO A 76 -12.52 22.48 4.34
N VAL A 77 -13.33 23.33 3.74
CA VAL A 77 -13.67 23.23 2.31
C VAL A 77 -13.05 24.37 1.52
N ASP A 78 -12.31 24.03 0.48
CA ASP A 78 -11.85 25.02 -0.51
C ASP A 78 -13.07 25.61 -1.23
N VAL A 79 -13.07 26.92 -1.46
CA VAL A 79 -14.10 27.65 -2.20
C VAL A 79 -14.37 26.99 -3.55
N ARG A 80 -13.36 26.39 -4.17
CA ARG A 80 -13.51 25.65 -5.43
C ARG A 80 -14.38 24.41 -5.31
N LYS A 81 -14.23 23.63 -4.23
CA LYS A 81 -15.06 22.45 -3.96
C LYS A 81 -16.51 22.84 -3.66
N LEU A 82 -16.72 23.96 -2.95
CA LEU A 82 -18.06 24.54 -2.75
C LEU A 82 -18.68 25.03 -4.07
N ALA A 83 -17.87 25.64 -4.94
CA ALA A 83 -18.32 26.19 -6.21
C ALA A 83 -18.65 25.13 -7.27
N CYS A 84 -18.03 23.95 -7.22
CA CYS A 84 -18.20 22.89 -8.23
C CYS A 84 -19.65 22.41 -8.39
N PRO A 85 -20.32 21.89 -7.34
CA PRO A 85 -21.70 21.41 -7.46
C PRO A 85 -22.65 22.55 -7.86
N LEU A 86 -22.43 23.76 -7.33
CA LEU A 86 -23.20 24.95 -7.70
C LEU A 86 -23.06 25.30 -9.19
N THR A 87 -21.86 25.15 -9.74
CA THR A 87 -21.57 25.47 -11.14
C THR A 87 -22.14 24.41 -12.07
N GLU A 88 -22.12 23.14 -11.66
CA GLU A 88 -22.75 22.02 -12.38
C GLU A 88 -24.27 22.16 -12.39
N GLU A 89 -24.88 22.33 -11.21
CA GLU A 89 -26.32 22.54 -11.05
C GLU A 89 -26.80 23.78 -11.81
N PHE A 90 -26.05 24.89 -11.73
CA PHE A 90 -26.34 26.09 -12.52
C PHE A 90 -26.24 25.83 -14.02
N GLN A 91 -25.22 25.11 -14.50
CA GLN A 91 -25.09 24.80 -15.92
C GLN A 91 -26.24 23.92 -16.41
N ASP A 92 -26.61 22.89 -15.65
CA ASP A 92 -27.72 22.00 -16.00
C ASP A 92 -29.04 22.76 -16.09
N LEU A 93 -29.35 23.61 -15.09
CA LEU A 93 -30.54 24.45 -15.11
C LEU A 93 -30.49 25.52 -16.21
N PHE A 94 -29.34 26.16 -16.43
CA PHE A 94 -29.18 27.17 -17.48
C PHE A 94 -29.37 26.55 -18.87
N ASN A 95 -28.86 25.35 -19.10
CA ASN A 95 -29.03 24.59 -20.34
C ASN A 95 -30.48 24.19 -20.59
N GLN A 96 -31.24 23.93 -19.52
CA GLN A 96 -32.67 23.67 -19.57
C GLN A 96 -33.49 24.95 -19.80
N THR A 97 -33.02 26.12 -19.36
CA THR A 97 -33.81 27.37 -19.38
C THR A 97 -33.50 28.28 -20.58
N PHE A 98 -32.26 28.25 -21.08
CA PHE A 98 -31.78 29.11 -22.17
C PHE A 98 -31.02 28.31 -23.23
N SER A 99 -31.15 28.73 -24.49
CA SER A 99 -30.41 28.13 -25.59
C SER A 99 -28.89 28.35 -25.43
N GLN A 100 -28.13 27.26 -25.48
CA GLN A 100 -26.66 27.29 -25.45
C GLN A 100 -26.07 28.01 -26.67
N LYS A 101 -26.71 27.90 -27.84
CA LYS A 101 -26.22 28.47 -29.11
C LYS A 101 -26.21 29.99 -29.08
N THR A 102 -27.17 30.62 -28.40
CA THR A 102 -27.25 32.09 -28.29
C THR A 102 -26.43 32.64 -27.12
N ASN A 103 -26.16 31.83 -26.10
CA ASN A 103 -25.51 32.27 -24.85
C ASN A 103 -24.08 31.76 -24.69
N THR A 104 -23.41 31.39 -25.79
CA THR A 104 -22.08 30.74 -25.77
C THR A 104 -21.02 31.62 -25.08
N ARG A 105 -21.06 32.93 -25.32
CA ARG A 105 -20.14 33.90 -24.70
C ARG A 105 -20.30 33.98 -23.18
N PHE A 106 -21.53 33.92 -22.69
CA PHE A 106 -21.82 33.94 -21.25
C PHE A 106 -21.34 32.65 -20.57
N ILE A 107 -21.62 31.49 -21.17
CA ILE A 107 -21.16 30.18 -20.66
C ILE A 107 -19.62 30.11 -20.63
N GLN A 108 -18.95 30.66 -21.64
CA GLN A 108 -17.48 30.76 -21.66
C GLN A 108 -16.93 31.66 -20.55
N GLU A 109 -17.58 32.79 -20.27
CA GLU A 109 -17.20 33.69 -19.17
C GLU A 109 -17.42 33.04 -17.80
N VAL A 110 -18.51 32.31 -17.60
CA VAL A 110 -18.76 31.49 -16.39
C VAL A 110 -17.64 30.46 -16.20
N ARG A 111 -17.31 29.69 -17.25
CA ARG A 111 -16.21 28.71 -17.22
C ARG A 111 -14.85 29.36 -16.95
N ARG A 112 -14.59 30.52 -17.55
CA ARG A 112 -13.35 31.29 -17.34
C ARG A 112 -13.24 31.79 -15.91
N ALA A 113 -14.33 32.30 -15.33
CA ALA A 113 -14.37 32.75 -13.94
C ALA A 113 -14.12 31.60 -12.97
N TYR A 114 -14.75 30.44 -13.21
CA TYR A 114 -14.52 29.22 -12.41
C TYR A 114 -13.07 28.71 -12.53
N ASN A 115 -12.53 28.58 -13.75
CA ASN A 115 -11.18 28.06 -13.98
C ASN A 115 -10.06 28.96 -13.42
N LYS A 116 -10.28 30.28 -13.41
CA LYS A 116 -9.35 31.25 -12.81
C LYS A 116 -9.59 31.46 -11.31
N SER A 117 -10.47 30.70 -10.67
CA SER A 117 -10.86 30.87 -9.27
C SER A 117 -11.34 32.29 -8.92
N ASN A 118 -11.95 32.99 -9.88
CA ASN A 118 -12.50 34.34 -9.68
C ASN A 118 -13.95 34.26 -9.18
N TRP A 119 -14.11 33.90 -7.91
CA TRP A 119 -15.40 33.61 -7.28
C TRP A 119 -16.33 34.83 -7.19
N LYS A 120 -15.79 36.04 -7.00
CA LYS A 120 -16.58 37.28 -7.01
C LYS A 120 -17.29 37.47 -8.34
N ARG A 121 -16.55 37.29 -9.44
CA ARG A 121 -17.12 37.38 -10.78
C ARG A 121 -18.12 36.27 -11.06
N LEU A 122 -17.85 35.05 -10.59
CA LEU A 122 -18.74 33.89 -10.75
C LEU A 122 -20.11 34.14 -10.09
N ILE A 123 -20.13 34.64 -8.85
CA ILE A 123 -21.38 34.97 -8.13
C ILE A 123 -22.18 36.04 -8.87
N LEU A 124 -21.51 37.12 -9.33
CA LEU A 124 -22.18 38.18 -10.08
C LEU A 124 -22.82 37.65 -11.37
N LEU A 125 -22.14 36.74 -12.07
CA LEU A 125 -22.68 36.12 -13.28
C LEU A 125 -23.91 35.27 -12.95
N PHE A 126 -23.86 34.47 -11.88
CA PHE A 126 -25.00 33.66 -11.44
C PHE A 126 -26.21 34.50 -11.00
N GLN A 127 -25.98 35.55 -10.21
CA GLN A 127 -27.03 36.50 -9.81
C GLN A 127 -27.66 37.20 -11.02
N SER A 128 -26.84 37.61 -12.00
CA SER A 128 -27.34 38.23 -13.22
C SER A 128 -28.18 37.28 -14.09
N ALA A 129 -27.85 35.99 -14.08
CA ALA A 129 -28.63 34.98 -14.78
C ALA A 129 -29.93 34.69 -14.04
N GLN A 130 -29.90 34.57 -12.71
CA GLN A 130 -31.08 34.37 -11.87
C GLN A 130 -32.11 35.49 -12.07
N ALA A 131 -31.68 36.76 -11.99
CA ALA A 131 -32.57 37.91 -12.18
C ALA A 131 -33.28 37.87 -13.55
N LYS A 132 -32.57 37.48 -14.61
CA LYS A 132 -33.16 37.32 -15.95
C LYS A 132 -34.11 36.13 -16.07
N VAL A 133 -33.91 35.09 -15.26
CA VAL A 133 -34.84 33.95 -15.21
C VAL A 133 -36.12 34.37 -14.50
N GLU A 134 -36.01 35.07 -13.37
CA GLU A 134 -37.15 35.59 -12.61
C GLU A 134 -37.97 36.57 -13.47
N GLU A 135 -37.34 37.51 -14.15
CA GLU A 135 -37.99 38.44 -15.10
C GLU A 135 -38.75 37.67 -16.20
N LYS A 136 -38.14 36.62 -16.77
CA LYS A 136 -38.75 35.83 -17.85
C LYS A 136 -39.92 34.97 -17.36
N ILE A 137 -39.85 34.48 -16.11
CA ILE A 137 -40.95 33.74 -15.46
C ILE A 137 -42.09 34.70 -15.13
N GLU A 138 -41.80 35.91 -14.66
CA GLU A 138 -42.80 36.94 -14.36
C GLU A 138 -43.52 37.41 -15.63
N VAL A 139 -42.80 37.63 -16.73
CA VAL A 139 -43.41 37.93 -18.03
C VAL A 139 -44.29 36.77 -18.53
N MET A 140 -43.86 35.52 -18.30
CA MET A 140 -44.66 34.34 -18.65
C MET A 140 -45.89 34.15 -17.75
N SER A 141 -45.83 34.52 -16.46
CA SER A 141 -46.98 34.43 -15.55
C SER A 141 -48.01 35.51 -15.82
N VAL A 142 -47.59 36.73 -16.18
CA VAL A 142 -48.47 37.85 -16.58
C VAL A 142 -49.22 37.56 -17.88
N LEU A 143 -48.63 36.82 -18.82
CA LEU A 143 -49.29 36.36 -20.05
C LEU A 143 -50.39 35.29 -19.80
N TYR A 144 -50.49 34.74 -18.59
CA TYR A 144 -51.50 33.76 -18.17
C TYR A 144 -52.46 34.35 -17.13
N PHE A 145 -53.23 35.36 -17.50
CA PHE A 145 -54.42 35.74 -16.73
C PHE A 145 -55.59 34.78 -17.04
N PRO A 146 -56.38 34.32 -16.05
CA PRO A 146 -57.62 33.61 -16.33
C PRO A 146 -58.64 34.63 -16.89
N LEU A 147 -59.15 34.38 -18.10
CA LEU A 147 -60.27 35.15 -18.64
C LEU A 147 -61.55 34.89 -17.81
N PRO A 148 -62.39 35.91 -17.55
CA PRO A 148 -63.77 35.70 -17.14
C PRO A 148 -64.52 34.95 -18.24
N ALA A 149 -65.44 34.08 -17.85
CA ALA A 149 -66.18 33.19 -18.75
C ALA A 149 -66.96 33.98 -19.83
N GLY A 150 -66.48 33.96 -21.08
CA GLY A 150 -67.25 34.41 -22.25
C GLY A 150 -66.50 35.39 -23.16
N GLY A 151 -65.55 34.89 -23.96
CA GLY A 151 -64.97 35.67 -25.05
C GLY A 151 -64.00 34.85 -25.89
N SER A 152 -64.34 34.62 -27.17
CA SER A 152 -63.43 34.11 -28.21
C SER A 152 -62.50 35.24 -28.65
N VAL A 153 -61.19 35.06 -28.83
CA VAL A 153 -60.57 34.68 -30.13
C VAL A 153 -59.02 34.70 -30.01
N LEU A 154 -58.37 33.96 -30.93
CA LEU A 154 -56.95 33.97 -31.38
C LEU A 154 -55.89 33.23 -30.53
N TYR A 155 -55.90 31.90 -30.63
CA TYR A 155 -54.69 31.10 -30.44
C TYR A 155 -53.73 31.31 -31.61
N ARG A 156 -52.71 32.15 -31.44
CA ARG A 156 -51.45 31.94 -32.18
C ARG A 156 -50.70 30.80 -31.50
N THR A 157 -50.80 29.63 -32.12
CA THR A 157 -50.01 28.41 -31.96
C THR A 157 -48.71 28.57 -31.17
N TRP A 158 -48.72 28.05 -29.94
CA TRP A 158 -47.53 27.50 -29.29
C TRP A 158 -47.88 26.07 -28.84
N ASN A 159 -47.36 25.09 -29.56
CA ASN A 159 -47.40 23.67 -29.19
C ASN A 159 -46.49 23.44 -27.98
N SER A 160 -46.98 23.63 -26.75
CA SER A 160 -46.31 23.20 -25.50
C SER A 160 -47.23 23.32 -24.26
N LYS A 161 -48.46 22.81 -24.30
CA LYS A 161 -49.38 22.86 -23.13
C LYS A 161 -48.92 21.98 -21.94
N SER A 162 -48.01 21.02 -22.15
CA SER A 162 -47.45 20.15 -21.10
C SER A 162 -46.13 20.66 -20.51
N TYR A 163 -45.28 21.31 -21.31
CA TYR A 163 -43.95 21.78 -20.89
C TYR A 163 -44.03 22.95 -19.89
N VAL A 164 -44.96 23.88 -20.09
CA VAL A 164 -45.06 25.12 -19.29
C VAL A 164 -45.59 24.85 -17.87
N ARG A 165 -46.47 23.86 -17.69
CA ARG A 165 -47.09 23.55 -16.38
C ARG A 165 -46.18 22.75 -15.45
N SER A 166 -45.31 21.89 -16.02
CA SER A 166 -44.23 21.20 -15.28
C SER A 166 -43.09 22.17 -14.92
N TYR A 167 -42.69 23.06 -15.85
CA TYR A 167 -41.66 24.09 -15.57
C TYR A 167 -42.06 25.09 -14.48
N ALA A 168 -43.32 25.52 -14.41
CA ALA A 168 -43.75 26.51 -13.43
C ALA A 168 -43.73 26.00 -11.97
N LYS A 169 -43.88 24.69 -11.74
CA LYS A 169 -43.92 24.10 -10.39
C LYS A 169 -42.57 23.50 -9.96
N ASP A 170 -41.90 22.77 -10.85
CA ASP A 170 -40.60 22.13 -10.57
C ASP A 170 -39.42 23.07 -10.85
N GLY A 171 -39.54 23.97 -11.83
CA GLY A 171 -38.50 24.95 -12.15
C GLY A 171 -38.38 26.06 -11.10
N ALA A 172 -39.51 26.60 -10.61
CA ALA A 172 -39.51 27.63 -9.57
C ALA A 172 -38.96 27.12 -8.22
N SER A 173 -39.24 25.87 -7.86
CA SER A 173 -38.69 25.24 -6.66
C SER A 173 -37.19 24.90 -6.81
N SER A 174 -36.74 24.50 -8.01
CA SER A 174 -35.33 24.28 -8.32
C SER A 174 -34.52 25.58 -8.37
N LEU A 175 -35.09 26.66 -8.92
CA LEU A 175 -34.52 28.02 -8.87
C LEU A 175 -34.44 28.57 -7.45
N GLY A 176 -35.47 28.34 -6.62
CA GLY A 176 -35.45 28.70 -5.20
C GLY A 176 -34.36 27.96 -4.41
N LYS A 177 -34.09 26.69 -4.74
CA LYS A 177 -32.96 25.92 -4.19
C LYS A 177 -31.60 26.46 -4.66
N VAL A 178 -31.45 26.79 -5.94
CA VAL A 178 -30.21 27.37 -6.45
C VAL A 178 -29.96 28.75 -5.86
N ALA A 179 -31.00 29.58 -5.72
CA ALA A 179 -30.90 30.90 -5.10
C ALA A 179 -30.46 30.83 -3.62
N SER A 180 -31.04 29.90 -2.86
CA SER A 180 -30.66 29.68 -1.46
C SER A 180 -29.24 29.10 -1.34
N ASN A 181 -28.86 28.18 -2.22
CA ASN A 181 -27.51 27.63 -2.32
C ASN A 181 -26.49 28.71 -2.74
N LEU A 182 -26.84 29.63 -3.63
CA LEU A 182 -26.02 30.79 -4.02
C LEU A 182 -25.85 31.79 -2.88
N GLY A 183 -26.93 32.07 -2.14
CA GLY A 183 -26.89 32.90 -0.94
C GLY A 183 -25.99 32.30 0.15
N ARG A 184 -26.07 30.97 0.34
CA ARG A 184 -25.17 30.22 1.23
C ARG A 184 -23.72 30.31 0.76
N PHE A 185 -23.46 30.09 -0.53
CA PHE A 185 -22.12 30.19 -1.12
C PHE A 185 -21.51 31.59 -1.00
N ALA A 186 -22.31 32.65 -1.21
CA ALA A 186 -21.84 34.02 -1.07
C ALA A 186 -21.43 34.34 0.38
N LYS A 187 -22.21 33.86 1.36
CA LYS A 187 -21.90 33.97 2.79
C LYS A 187 -20.67 33.16 3.18
N GLN A 188 -20.60 31.89 2.75
CA GLN A 188 -19.44 31.02 2.97
C GLN A 188 -18.18 31.64 2.35
N ARG A 189 -18.22 32.15 1.12
CA ARG A 189 -17.07 32.83 0.48
C ARG A 189 -16.59 34.04 1.28
N ALA A 190 -17.51 34.87 1.78
CA ALA A 190 -17.16 36.04 2.59
C ALA A 190 -16.49 35.62 3.92
N GLN A 191 -16.90 34.49 4.48
CA GLN A 191 -16.23 33.89 5.64
C GLN A 191 -14.85 33.32 5.28
N VAL A 192 -14.66 32.77 4.06
CA VAL A 192 -13.34 32.30 3.58
C VAL A 192 -12.33 33.44 3.38
N GLU A 193 -12.78 34.65 3.04
CA GLU A 193 -11.89 35.83 2.99
C GLU A 193 -11.34 36.22 4.38
N ASN A 194 -11.99 35.79 5.47
CA ASN A 194 -11.64 36.11 6.86
C ASN A 194 -11.19 34.89 7.70
N GLY A 195 -11.11 33.68 7.12
CA GLY A 195 -10.76 32.46 7.86
C GLY A 195 -11.07 31.16 7.11
N VAL A 196 -11.03 30.02 7.79
CA VAL A 196 -11.35 28.70 7.23
C VAL A 196 -12.84 28.42 7.36
N VAL A 197 -13.52 28.07 6.26
CA VAL A 197 -14.93 27.62 6.31
C VAL A 197 -14.98 26.11 6.40
N PHE A 198 -15.68 25.64 7.43
CA PHE A 198 -16.05 24.24 7.59
C PHE A 198 -17.44 24.04 7.00
N ASP A 199 -17.62 23.02 6.16
CA ASP A 199 -18.92 22.57 5.71
C ASP A 199 -19.07 21.07 6.00
N PHE A 200 -20.30 20.62 6.16
CA PHE A 200 -20.58 19.20 6.36
C PHE A 200 -20.43 18.48 5.02
N VAL A 201 -19.39 17.67 4.89
CA VAL A 201 -19.14 16.86 3.70
C VAL A 201 -19.73 15.49 3.94
N GLU A 202 -20.74 15.12 3.14
CA GLU A 202 -21.42 13.83 3.27
C GLU A 202 -20.45 12.66 3.04
N GLY A 203 -20.66 11.58 3.78
CA GLY A 203 -19.87 10.36 3.65
C GLY A 203 -20.34 9.48 2.50
N ALA A 204 -19.49 8.52 2.13
CA ALA A 204 -19.74 7.67 0.96
C ALA A 204 -20.98 6.78 1.11
N LEU A 205 -21.35 6.41 2.35
CA LEU A 205 -22.58 5.68 2.65
C LEU A 205 -23.83 6.53 2.38
N VAL A 206 -23.79 7.81 2.75
CA VAL A 206 -24.90 8.76 2.57
C VAL A 206 -25.16 9.05 1.09
N GLU A 207 -24.10 9.28 0.32
CA GLU A 207 -24.20 9.47 -1.14
C GLU A 207 -24.82 8.23 -1.79
N ALA A 208 -24.34 7.03 -1.44
CA ALA A 208 -24.85 5.77 -1.99
C ALA A 208 -26.31 5.52 -1.58
N LEU A 209 -26.68 5.81 -0.33
CA LEU A 209 -28.04 5.65 0.19
C LEU A 209 -29.04 6.52 -0.58
N ARG A 210 -28.65 7.75 -0.92
CA ARG A 210 -29.48 8.69 -1.70
C ARG A 210 -29.58 8.31 -3.18
N CYS A 211 -28.45 7.94 -3.79
CA CYS A 211 -28.37 7.69 -5.23
C CYS A 211 -28.78 6.26 -5.62
N GLY A 212 -29.03 5.37 -4.66
CA GLY A 212 -29.29 3.96 -4.92
C GLY A 212 -28.06 3.14 -5.30
N GLY A 213 -26.87 3.61 -4.93
CA GLY A 213 -25.63 2.86 -5.08
C GLY A 213 -25.60 1.64 -4.15
N TRP A 214 -24.69 0.71 -4.43
CA TRP A 214 -24.43 -0.40 -3.52
C TRP A 214 -23.23 -0.09 -2.65
N VAL A 215 -23.26 -0.55 -1.40
CA VAL A 215 -22.15 -0.37 -0.46
C VAL A 215 -21.63 -1.72 -0.02
N LEU A 216 -20.32 -1.89 -0.10
CA LEU A 216 -19.60 -3.02 0.48
C LEU A 216 -18.75 -2.51 1.64
N LEU A 217 -19.07 -2.96 2.85
CA LEU A 217 -18.28 -2.74 4.06
C LEU A 217 -17.28 -3.89 4.21
N ASP A 218 -16.02 -3.63 3.85
CA ASP A 218 -14.94 -4.63 3.93
C ASP A 218 -14.27 -4.61 5.30
N GLU A 219 -13.79 -5.77 5.75
CA GLU A 219 -13.22 -6.00 7.09
C GLU A 219 -14.12 -5.47 8.24
N LEU A 220 -15.43 -5.72 8.14
CA LEU A 220 -16.45 -5.19 9.08
C LEU A 220 -16.13 -5.45 10.55
N ASN A 221 -15.40 -6.52 10.84
CA ASN A 221 -15.01 -6.93 12.19
C ASN A 221 -13.80 -6.18 12.78
N LEU A 222 -13.20 -5.25 12.05
CA LEU A 222 -12.20 -4.33 12.56
C LEU A 222 -12.81 -3.05 13.14
N ALA A 223 -14.04 -2.70 12.74
CA ALA A 223 -14.73 -1.50 13.22
C ALA A 223 -15.06 -1.58 14.72
N SER A 224 -15.16 -0.40 15.35
CA SER A 224 -15.70 -0.29 16.71
C SER A 224 -17.21 -0.59 16.74
N SER A 225 -17.73 -1.05 17.88
CA SER A 225 -19.17 -1.33 18.02
C SER A 225 -20.02 -0.08 17.79
N ALA A 226 -19.57 1.09 18.27
CA ALA A 226 -20.26 2.36 18.09
C ALA A 226 -20.45 2.73 16.61
N VAL A 227 -19.43 2.48 15.78
CA VAL A 227 -19.50 2.75 14.33
C VAL A 227 -20.43 1.77 13.65
N LEU A 228 -20.42 0.50 14.06
CA LEU A 228 -21.34 -0.49 13.50
C LEU A 228 -22.79 -0.21 13.91
N GLU A 229 -23.03 0.28 15.13
CA GLU A 229 -24.37 0.62 15.62
C GLU A 229 -25.04 1.72 14.80
N CYS A 230 -24.29 2.59 14.13
CA CYS A 230 -24.87 3.60 13.22
C CYS A 230 -25.62 2.96 12.04
N LEU A 231 -25.30 1.70 11.71
CA LEU A 231 -25.95 0.94 10.64
C LEU A 231 -27.27 0.32 11.09
N ASN A 232 -27.59 0.31 12.39
CA ASN A 232 -28.79 -0.36 12.90
C ASN A 232 -30.07 0.13 12.22
N GLY A 233 -30.23 1.46 12.06
CA GLY A 233 -31.38 2.04 11.37
C GLY A 233 -31.54 1.61 9.90
N LEU A 234 -30.43 1.24 9.25
CA LEU A 234 -30.43 0.73 7.87
C LEU A 234 -30.63 -0.79 7.77
N LEU A 235 -30.31 -1.53 8.83
CA LEU A 235 -30.38 -2.99 8.88
C LEU A 235 -31.70 -3.52 9.45
N GLU A 236 -32.55 -2.67 10.04
CA GLU A 236 -33.79 -3.10 10.71
C GLU A 236 -34.90 -3.50 9.74
N ASN A 237 -35.15 -2.68 8.72
CA ASN A 237 -36.28 -2.86 7.81
C ASN A 237 -35.92 -2.47 6.37
N ASP A 238 -36.73 -2.91 5.41
CA ASP A 238 -36.59 -2.56 3.99
C ASP A 238 -36.65 -1.05 3.73
N ASP A 239 -37.40 -0.32 4.57
CA ASP A 239 -37.55 1.14 4.55
C ASP A 239 -36.66 1.82 5.61
N GLY A 240 -35.62 1.12 6.07
CA GLY A 240 -34.66 1.65 7.02
C GLY A 240 -34.10 3.00 6.58
N SER A 241 -33.95 3.91 7.54
CA SER A 241 -33.52 5.29 7.28
C SER A 241 -32.38 5.65 8.23
N LEU A 242 -31.64 6.70 7.87
CA LEU A 242 -30.50 7.16 8.65
C LEU A 242 -30.63 8.64 8.96
N ILE A 243 -30.43 9.03 10.22
CA ILE A 243 -30.49 10.44 10.64
C ILE A 243 -29.06 10.96 10.79
N LEU A 244 -28.75 12.08 10.12
CA LEU A 244 -27.45 12.76 10.24
C LEU A 244 -27.48 13.71 11.44
N THR A 245 -27.41 13.15 12.64
CA THR A 245 -27.40 13.90 13.90
C THR A 245 -26.26 14.92 13.95
N GLU A 246 -25.09 14.59 13.41
CA GLU A 246 -23.92 15.48 13.37
C GLU A 246 -24.14 16.73 12.50
N ARG A 247 -24.94 16.63 11.43
CA ARG A 247 -25.32 17.80 10.62
C ARG A 247 -26.39 18.67 11.30
N GLY A 248 -27.02 18.14 12.35
CA GLY A 248 -28.20 18.73 12.98
C GLY A 248 -29.50 18.45 12.22
N ASP A 249 -29.53 17.40 11.40
CA ASP A 249 -30.72 17.05 10.62
C ASP A 249 -31.83 16.53 11.53
N THR A 250 -33.04 17.04 11.31
CA THR A 250 -34.26 16.57 11.99
C THR A 250 -35.05 15.58 11.16
N GLN A 251 -34.77 15.47 9.86
CA GLN A 251 -35.45 14.56 8.95
C GLN A 251 -34.58 13.33 8.65
N PRO A 252 -35.16 12.11 8.68
CA PRO A 252 -34.45 10.91 8.31
C PRO A 252 -34.14 10.88 6.81
N LEU A 253 -32.93 10.44 6.47
CA LEU A 253 -32.54 10.17 5.10
C LEU A 253 -33.12 8.83 4.67
N ASN A 254 -34.10 8.90 3.76
CA ASN A 254 -34.77 7.71 3.25
C ASN A 254 -33.86 6.92 2.31
N ARG A 255 -33.88 5.60 2.47
CA ARG A 255 -33.18 4.65 1.61
C ARG A 255 -33.75 4.65 0.19
N HIS A 256 -32.88 4.77 -0.80
CA HIS A 256 -33.29 4.58 -2.19
C HIS A 256 -33.69 3.11 -2.45
N PRO A 257 -34.77 2.80 -3.20
CA PRO A 257 -35.24 1.42 -3.40
C PRO A 257 -34.21 0.46 -4.00
N ALA A 258 -33.28 0.97 -4.81
CA ALA A 258 -32.19 0.20 -5.42
C ALA A 258 -30.97 -0.03 -4.50
N PHE A 259 -30.89 0.66 -3.36
CA PHE A 259 -29.76 0.57 -2.42
C PHE A 259 -29.65 -0.84 -1.83
N ARG A 260 -28.43 -1.36 -1.76
CA ARG A 260 -28.08 -2.64 -1.13
C ARG A 260 -26.79 -2.50 -0.34
N ILE A 261 -26.73 -3.22 0.77
CA ILE A 261 -25.58 -3.24 1.68
C ILE A 261 -25.02 -4.66 1.79
N PHE A 262 -23.71 -4.76 1.67
CA PHE A 262 -22.94 -5.99 1.78
C PHE A 262 -21.85 -5.78 2.82
N GLY A 263 -21.57 -6.80 3.63
CA GLY A 263 -20.44 -6.86 4.54
C GLY A 263 -19.50 -7.98 4.13
N CYS A 264 -18.20 -7.76 4.27
CA CYS A 264 -17.18 -8.80 4.18
C CYS A 264 -16.39 -8.82 5.49
N MET A 265 -16.11 -10.02 5.99
CA MET A 265 -15.15 -10.17 7.08
C MET A 265 -14.35 -11.46 6.92
N ASN A 266 -13.20 -11.47 7.55
CA ASN A 266 -12.46 -12.69 7.79
C ASN A 266 -12.90 -13.31 9.13
N PRO A 267 -12.89 -14.65 9.30
CA PRO A 267 -13.20 -15.28 10.58
C PRO A 267 -12.36 -14.72 11.74
N ALA A 268 -12.93 -14.71 12.95
CA ALA A 268 -12.32 -14.14 14.15
C ALA A 268 -11.10 -14.92 14.71
N THR A 269 -10.60 -15.92 13.99
CA THR A 269 -9.45 -16.74 14.40
C THR A 269 -8.10 -16.02 14.21
N ASP A 270 -8.07 -14.88 13.51
CA ASP A 270 -6.88 -14.06 13.28
C ASP A 270 -6.71 -12.95 14.33
N VAL A 271 -5.45 -12.69 14.71
CA VAL A 271 -5.06 -11.65 15.68
C VAL A 271 -5.63 -10.27 15.30
N GLY A 272 -6.28 -9.61 16.27
CA GLY A 272 -6.78 -8.23 16.15
C GLY A 272 -8.21 -8.10 15.60
N LYS A 273 -8.87 -9.21 15.24
CA LYS A 273 -10.25 -9.22 14.77
C LYS A 273 -11.22 -9.44 15.94
N ARG A 274 -12.28 -8.63 15.99
CA ARG A 274 -13.33 -8.73 17.02
C ARG A 274 -14.51 -9.54 16.48
N GLU A 275 -15.34 -10.05 17.37
CA GLU A 275 -16.66 -10.53 16.94
C GLU A 275 -17.56 -9.32 16.66
N ILE A 276 -18.36 -9.41 15.60
CA ILE A 276 -19.38 -8.41 15.29
C ILE A 276 -20.45 -8.48 16.37
N PRO A 277 -20.98 -7.33 16.86
CA PRO A 277 -22.09 -7.31 17.80
C PRO A 277 -23.26 -8.20 17.33
N PRO A 278 -23.83 -9.06 18.19
CA PRO A 278 -24.91 -9.97 17.82
C PRO A 278 -26.12 -9.27 17.19
N ALA A 279 -26.41 -8.04 17.62
CA ALA A 279 -27.49 -7.21 17.09
C ALA A 279 -27.35 -6.93 15.59
N ILE A 280 -26.12 -6.81 15.09
CA ILE A 280 -25.82 -6.52 13.69
C ILE A 280 -25.68 -7.82 12.92
N ARG A 281 -24.94 -8.78 13.49
CA ARG A 281 -24.73 -10.09 12.86
C ARG A 281 -26.06 -10.80 12.60
N GLY A 282 -26.99 -10.79 13.56
CA GLY A 282 -28.30 -11.43 13.43
C GLY A 282 -29.24 -10.76 12.41
N ARG A 283 -28.93 -9.55 11.93
CA ARG A 283 -29.72 -8.82 10.92
C ARG A 283 -29.18 -8.99 9.50
N MET A 284 -28.07 -9.71 9.32
CA MET A 284 -27.47 -9.97 8.01
C MET A 284 -27.57 -11.45 7.67
N THR A 285 -27.88 -11.76 6.41
CA THR A 285 -27.81 -13.12 5.88
C THR A 285 -26.34 -13.50 5.68
N GLU A 286 -25.85 -14.45 6.47
CA GLU A 286 -24.43 -14.84 6.52
C GLU A 286 -24.13 -15.97 5.52
N PHE A 287 -23.11 -15.78 4.66
CA PHE A 287 -22.57 -16.80 3.77
C PHE A 287 -21.11 -17.07 4.07
N TYR A 288 -20.77 -18.35 4.23
CA TYR A 288 -19.39 -18.80 4.35
C TYR A 288 -18.82 -19.11 2.96
N ILE A 289 -17.78 -18.36 2.57
CA ILE A 289 -17.11 -18.45 1.28
C ILE A 289 -15.83 -19.24 1.44
N GLU A 290 -15.82 -20.42 0.83
CA GLU A 290 -14.70 -21.36 0.84
C GLU A 290 -13.82 -21.22 -0.40
N GLU A 291 -12.58 -21.69 -0.28
CA GLU A 291 -11.67 -21.77 -1.42
C GLU A 291 -12.03 -22.98 -2.32
N PRO A 292 -12.06 -22.83 -3.66
CA PRO A 292 -12.28 -23.95 -4.56
C PRO A 292 -11.10 -24.94 -4.52
N HIS A 293 -11.27 -26.07 -3.84
CA HIS A 293 -10.28 -27.16 -3.82
C HIS A 293 -10.52 -28.24 -4.89
N HIS A 294 -11.70 -28.26 -5.50
CA HIS A 294 -12.05 -29.27 -6.50
C HIS A 294 -11.25 -29.07 -7.79
N CYS A 295 -10.74 -30.17 -8.36
CA CYS A 295 -9.86 -30.11 -9.53
C CYS A 295 -10.52 -29.43 -10.72
N ASP A 296 -11.81 -29.69 -10.97
CA ASP A 296 -12.52 -29.10 -12.11
C ASP A 296 -12.79 -27.60 -11.93
N ASP A 297 -13.07 -27.13 -10.71
CA ASP A 297 -13.22 -25.70 -10.42
C ASP A 297 -11.88 -24.97 -10.63
N LEU A 298 -10.77 -25.58 -10.20
CA LEU A 298 -9.42 -25.05 -10.46
C LEU A 298 -9.11 -25.02 -11.96
N LYS A 299 -9.46 -26.07 -12.72
CA LYS A 299 -9.25 -26.09 -14.18
C LYS A 299 -10.02 -24.98 -14.89
N MET A 300 -11.27 -24.72 -14.48
CA MET A 300 -12.06 -23.59 -15.02
C MET A 300 -11.34 -22.26 -14.76
N LEU A 301 -10.87 -22.04 -13.52
CA LEU A 301 -10.12 -20.84 -13.14
C LEU A 301 -8.85 -20.67 -13.98
N ILE A 302 -8.05 -21.73 -14.09
CA ILE A 302 -6.79 -21.72 -14.84
C ILE A 302 -7.03 -21.40 -16.32
N ARG A 303 -8.05 -22.02 -16.94
CA ARG A 303 -8.41 -21.73 -18.33
C ARG A 303 -8.79 -20.27 -18.52
N GLU A 304 -9.62 -19.72 -17.65
CA GLU A 304 -10.10 -18.34 -17.77
C GLU A 304 -8.96 -17.32 -17.61
N TYR A 305 -8.03 -17.55 -16.69
CA TYR A 305 -6.86 -16.67 -16.51
C TYR A 305 -5.91 -16.68 -17.70
N LEU A 306 -5.70 -17.85 -18.31
CA LEU A 306 -4.73 -18.01 -19.40
C LEU A 306 -5.30 -17.71 -20.79
N SER A 307 -6.62 -17.91 -21.00
CA SER A 307 -7.31 -17.80 -22.30
C SER A 307 -7.07 -16.47 -23.01
N ALA A 308 -6.82 -15.40 -22.25
CA ALA A 308 -6.56 -14.07 -22.78
C ALA A 308 -5.25 -13.98 -23.60
N VAL A 309 -4.31 -14.90 -23.41
CA VAL A 309 -2.99 -14.86 -24.07
C VAL A 309 -2.65 -16.18 -24.75
N PHE A 310 -3.11 -17.30 -24.20
CA PHE A 310 -2.85 -18.62 -24.75
C PHE A 310 -4.05 -19.52 -24.47
N SER A 311 -4.42 -20.38 -25.42
CA SER A 311 -5.40 -21.44 -25.15
C SER A 311 -4.62 -22.69 -24.69
N PRO A 312 -4.46 -22.92 -23.36
CA PRO A 312 -3.65 -24.02 -22.89
C PRO A 312 -4.31 -25.37 -23.23
N PRO A 313 -3.54 -26.34 -23.74
CA PRO A 313 -4.03 -27.71 -23.87
C PRO A 313 -4.51 -28.26 -22.53
N ASP A 314 -5.54 -29.12 -22.55
CA ASP A 314 -6.17 -29.65 -21.33
C ASP A 314 -5.21 -30.37 -20.37
N HIS A 315 -4.17 -31.02 -20.91
CA HIS A 315 -3.14 -31.65 -20.07
C HIS A 315 -2.36 -30.61 -19.26
N VAL A 316 -2.05 -29.43 -19.83
CA VAL A 316 -1.33 -28.37 -19.11
C VAL A 316 -2.20 -27.80 -17.99
N VAL A 317 -3.48 -27.57 -18.26
CA VAL A 317 -4.43 -27.08 -17.26
C VAL A 317 -4.55 -28.09 -16.10
N SER A 318 -4.63 -29.38 -16.43
CA SER A 318 -4.69 -30.46 -15.45
C SER A 318 -3.41 -30.56 -14.64
N ASP A 319 -2.24 -30.44 -15.29
CA ASP A 319 -0.93 -30.44 -14.63
C ASP A 319 -0.80 -29.28 -13.63
N ILE A 320 -1.29 -28.09 -13.98
CA ILE A 320 -1.28 -26.91 -13.08
C ILE A 320 -2.20 -27.16 -11.87
N ALA A 321 -3.42 -27.64 -12.08
CA ALA A 321 -4.36 -27.92 -11.00
C ALA A 321 -3.84 -29.01 -10.04
N GLU A 322 -3.24 -30.07 -10.58
CA GLU A 322 -2.64 -31.15 -9.78
C GLU A 322 -1.40 -30.65 -9.03
N PHE A 323 -0.55 -29.85 -9.67
CA PHE A 323 0.60 -29.22 -9.01
C PHE A 323 0.16 -28.36 -7.84
N TYR A 324 -0.87 -27.52 -8.00
CA TYR A 324 -1.37 -26.66 -6.92
C TYR A 324 -1.83 -27.48 -5.70
N ARG A 325 -2.63 -28.53 -5.94
CA ARG A 325 -3.09 -29.44 -4.89
C ARG A 325 -1.93 -30.13 -4.16
N LYS A 326 -0.94 -30.61 -4.93
CA LYS A 326 0.29 -31.21 -4.35
C LYS A 326 1.05 -30.17 -3.53
N ALA A 327 1.33 -28.98 -4.08
CA ALA A 327 2.04 -27.93 -3.36
C ALA A 327 1.35 -27.56 -2.04
N HIS A 328 0.02 -27.49 -2.03
CA HIS A 328 -0.76 -27.25 -0.82
C HIS A 328 -0.59 -28.37 0.22
N GLN A 329 -0.65 -29.65 -0.21
CA GLN A 329 -0.39 -30.78 0.67
C GLN A 329 1.05 -30.75 1.23
N GLN A 330 2.05 -30.54 0.37
CA GLN A 330 3.46 -30.47 0.75
C GLN A 330 3.75 -29.34 1.75
N ALA A 331 3.08 -28.20 1.60
CA ALA A 331 3.15 -27.08 2.53
C ALA A 331 2.67 -27.43 3.94
N SER A 332 1.66 -28.30 4.04
CA SER A 332 1.14 -28.75 5.33
C SER A 332 2.01 -29.81 6.01
N GLU A 333 2.76 -30.60 5.23
CA GLU A 333 3.49 -31.77 5.71
C GLU A 333 4.98 -31.50 5.96
N PHE A 334 5.71 -30.93 4.99
CA PHE A 334 7.19 -30.93 5.02
C PHE A 334 7.90 -29.66 4.56
N LEU A 335 7.24 -28.75 3.83
CA LEU A 335 7.90 -27.51 3.42
C LEU A 335 8.01 -26.55 4.61
N CYS A 336 9.13 -25.84 4.65
CA CYS A 336 9.39 -24.78 5.62
C CYS A 336 9.54 -23.44 4.90
N GLY A 337 8.90 -22.42 5.46
CA GLY A 337 9.12 -21.02 5.11
C GLY A 337 10.44 -20.51 5.69
N GLY A 338 10.93 -19.38 5.16
CA GLY A 338 12.17 -18.76 5.65
C GLY A 338 12.06 -18.21 7.09
N ASP A 339 10.85 -18.06 7.63
CA ASP A 339 10.58 -17.75 9.04
C ASP A 339 10.45 -19.01 9.93
N HIS A 340 10.84 -20.17 9.40
CA HIS A 340 10.69 -21.50 10.02
C HIS A 340 9.24 -21.91 10.33
N ARG A 341 8.25 -21.25 9.72
CA ARG A 341 6.84 -21.64 9.80
C ARG A 341 6.43 -22.38 8.53
N LYS A 342 5.30 -23.08 8.58
CA LYS A 342 4.74 -23.71 7.38
C LYS A 342 4.35 -22.62 6.36
N PRO A 343 4.77 -22.75 5.09
CA PRO A 343 4.37 -21.82 4.05
C PRO A 343 2.85 -21.91 3.83
N HIS A 344 2.23 -20.80 3.48
CA HIS A 344 0.81 -20.78 3.13
C HIS A 344 0.66 -20.53 1.62
N TYR A 345 0.01 -21.47 0.94
CA TYR A 345 -0.39 -21.30 -0.45
C TYR A 345 -1.91 -21.22 -0.51
N SER A 346 -2.44 -20.04 -0.84
CA SER A 346 -3.88 -19.85 -1.06
C SER A 346 -4.18 -19.65 -2.54
N LEU A 347 -5.46 -19.52 -2.89
CA LEU A 347 -5.88 -19.24 -4.26
C LEU A 347 -5.18 -18.01 -4.84
N ARG A 348 -4.91 -17.01 -3.99
CA ARG A 348 -4.15 -15.81 -4.36
C ARG A 348 -2.74 -16.15 -4.87
N THR A 349 -2.07 -17.15 -4.28
CA THR A 349 -0.78 -17.64 -4.77
C THR A 349 -0.90 -18.18 -6.20
N LEU A 350 -1.91 -18.99 -6.48
CA LEU A 350 -2.14 -19.53 -7.82
C LEU A 350 -2.50 -18.43 -8.83
N CYS A 351 -3.42 -17.53 -8.48
CA CYS A 351 -3.82 -16.43 -9.35
C CYS A 351 -2.64 -15.52 -9.71
N ARG A 352 -1.75 -15.22 -8.74
CA ARG A 352 -0.51 -14.46 -9.01
C ARG A 352 0.43 -15.17 -9.98
N ALA A 353 0.57 -16.49 -9.86
CA ALA A 353 1.39 -17.29 -10.77
C ALA A 353 0.84 -17.23 -12.20
N LEU A 354 -0.48 -17.39 -12.35
CA LEU A 354 -1.17 -17.35 -13.63
C LEU A 354 -1.13 -15.96 -14.28
N ASP A 355 -1.33 -14.91 -13.49
CA ASP A 355 -1.32 -13.54 -13.99
C ASP A 355 0.10 -13.07 -14.36
N THR A 356 1.12 -13.49 -13.59
CA THR A 356 2.52 -13.33 -13.97
C THR A 356 2.83 -14.06 -15.27
N THR A 357 2.34 -15.29 -15.42
CA THR A 357 2.48 -16.09 -16.66
C THR A 357 1.85 -15.36 -17.84
N ARG A 358 0.64 -14.82 -17.66
CA ARG A 358 -0.08 -14.04 -18.67
C ARG A 358 0.72 -12.83 -19.11
N HIS A 359 1.27 -12.06 -18.16
CA HIS A 359 2.07 -10.87 -18.45
C HIS A 359 3.40 -11.20 -19.16
N MET A 360 4.05 -12.31 -18.80
CA MET A 360 5.35 -12.69 -19.36
C MET A 360 5.28 -13.40 -20.72
N THR A 361 4.15 -14.06 -21.03
CA THR A 361 4.00 -14.88 -22.24
C THR A 361 4.34 -14.15 -23.55
N PRO A 362 3.93 -12.88 -23.77
CA PRO A 362 4.31 -12.13 -24.98
C PRO A 362 5.82 -11.91 -25.15
N HIS A 363 6.60 -12.00 -24.08
CA HIS A 363 8.02 -11.65 -24.08
C HIS A 363 8.95 -12.87 -24.14
N CYS A 364 8.61 -13.96 -23.47
CA CYS A 364 9.49 -15.13 -23.34
C CYS A 364 8.84 -16.45 -23.79
N GLY A 365 7.60 -16.40 -24.28
CA GLY A 365 6.83 -17.56 -24.67
C GLY A 365 6.19 -18.28 -23.47
N PHE A 366 5.10 -19.01 -23.74
CA PHE A 366 4.23 -19.56 -22.70
C PHE A 366 4.93 -20.51 -21.71
N VAL A 367 5.77 -21.44 -22.20
CA VAL A 367 6.42 -22.45 -21.33
C VAL A 367 7.38 -21.78 -20.34
N ARG A 368 8.16 -20.79 -20.81
CA ARG A 368 9.08 -20.04 -19.95
C ARG A 368 8.34 -19.14 -18.97
N ALA A 369 7.29 -18.46 -19.45
CA ALA A 369 6.44 -17.61 -18.64
C ALA A 369 5.74 -18.41 -17.52
N LEU A 370 5.24 -19.61 -17.83
CA LEU A 370 4.60 -20.49 -16.85
C LEU A 370 5.57 -20.93 -15.76
N TYR A 371 6.78 -21.34 -16.15
CA TYR A 371 7.83 -21.69 -15.20
C TYR A 371 8.18 -20.53 -14.26
N GLU A 372 8.38 -19.33 -14.81
CA GLU A 372 8.74 -18.15 -14.02
C GLU A 372 7.58 -17.68 -13.12
N GLY A 373 6.34 -17.70 -13.62
CA GLY A 373 5.15 -17.39 -12.82
C GLY A 373 4.99 -18.32 -11.62
N MET A 374 5.20 -19.63 -11.81
CA MET A 374 5.21 -20.59 -10.70
C MET A 374 6.36 -20.33 -9.73
N CYS A 375 7.54 -19.95 -10.22
CA CYS A 375 8.67 -19.60 -9.35
C CYS A 375 8.39 -18.37 -8.49
N VAL A 376 7.77 -17.33 -9.05
CA VAL A 376 7.42 -16.09 -8.33
C VAL A 376 6.49 -16.35 -7.15
N SER A 377 5.51 -17.24 -7.31
CA SER A 377 4.49 -17.42 -6.27
C SER A 377 4.79 -18.55 -5.28
N PHE A 378 5.47 -19.62 -5.71
CA PHE A 378 5.68 -20.80 -4.84
C PHE A 378 7.06 -20.87 -4.18
N LEU A 379 8.09 -20.19 -4.70
CA LEU A 379 9.45 -20.31 -4.16
C LEU A 379 9.83 -19.24 -3.14
N THR A 380 9.28 -18.03 -3.25
CA THR A 380 9.85 -16.84 -2.61
C THR A 380 9.74 -16.88 -1.08
N GLN A 381 8.70 -17.51 -0.55
CA GLN A 381 8.48 -17.65 0.89
C GLN A 381 9.24 -18.82 1.55
N LEU A 382 9.89 -19.69 0.77
CA LEU A 382 10.51 -20.92 1.26
C LEU A 382 11.93 -20.69 1.80
N ASP A 383 12.35 -21.56 2.74
CA ASP A 383 13.75 -21.67 3.15
C ASP A 383 14.62 -22.31 2.06
N THR A 384 15.94 -22.26 2.20
CA THR A 384 16.88 -22.71 1.16
C THR A 384 16.70 -24.19 0.77
N LYS A 385 16.34 -25.07 1.71
CA LYS A 385 16.12 -26.51 1.44
C LYS A 385 14.80 -26.77 0.73
N SER A 386 13.72 -26.16 1.21
CA SER A 386 12.38 -26.28 0.61
C SER A 386 12.34 -25.60 -0.75
N TYR A 387 13.04 -24.46 -0.91
CA TYR A 387 13.22 -23.77 -2.18
C TYR A 387 13.78 -24.70 -3.25
N ALA A 388 14.90 -25.38 -2.98
CA ALA A 388 15.52 -26.29 -3.93
C ALA A 388 14.63 -27.49 -4.27
N THR A 389 13.82 -27.95 -3.31
CA THR A 389 12.88 -29.06 -3.50
C THR A 389 11.69 -28.65 -4.37
N MET A 390 11.05 -27.52 -4.06
CA MET A 390 9.95 -26.97 -4.82
C MET A 390 10.39 -26.55 -6.23
N GLN A 391 11.57 -25.96 -6.38
CA GLN A 391 12.10 -25.56 -7.70
C GLN A 391 12.31 -26.77 -8.61
N ARG A 392 12.82 -27.89 -8.08
CA ARG A 392 12.93 -29.15 -8.82
C ARG A 392 11.56 -29.68 -9.23
N HIS A 393 10.57 -29.58 -8.35
CA HIS A 393 9.20 -30.00 -8.64
C HIS A 393 8.57 -29.15 -9.75
N ILE A 394 8.68 -27.82 -9.67
CA ILE A 394 8.23 -26.88 -10.70
C ILE A 394 8.92 -27.17 -12.04
N ALA A 395 10.24 -27.34 -12.04
CA ALA A 395 11.00 -27.63 -13.26
C ALA A 395 10.57 -28.96 -13.90
N LYS A 396 10.36 -30.01 -13.09
CA LYS A 396 9.90 -31.32 -13.56
C LYS A 396 8.54 -31.26 -14.23
N HIS A 397 7.62 -30.42 -13.74
CA HIS A 397 6.28 -30.29 -14.31
C HIS A 397 6.25 -29.34 -15.52
N PHE A 398 6.85 -28.16 -15.40
CA PHE A 398 6.61 -27.06 -16.35
C PHE A 398 7.80 -26.71 -17.25
N ALA A 399 9.00 -27.25 -16.99
CA ALA A 399 10.20 -26.96 -17.76
C ALA A 399 10.79 -28.17 -18.51
N LYS A 400 10.03 -29.26 -18.71
CA LYS A 400 10.50 -30.50 -19.38
C LYS A 400 11.15 -30.26 -20.75
N LYS A 401 10.66 -29.25 -21.49
CA LYS A 401 11.13 -28.91 -22.84
C LYS A 401 12.27 -27.88 -22.84
N LEU A 402 12.64 -27.33 -21.68
CA LEU A 402 13.66 -26.29 -21.56
C LEU A 402 14.96 -26.89 -21.02
N LYS A 403 16.08 -26.62 -21.71
CA LYS A 403 17.41 -27.01 -21.20
C LYS A 403 17.77 -26.14 -19.99
N PRO A 404 18.56 -26.65 -19.02
CA PRO A 404 18.98 -25.86 -17.85
C PRO A 404 19.66 -24.53 -18.21
N GLY A 405 20.46 -24.50 -19.28
CA GLY A 405 21.09 -23.27 -19.78
C GLY A 405 20.08 -22.22 -20.27
N GLN A 406 18.91 -22.64 -20.79
CA GLN A 406 17.84 -21.71 -21.21
C GLN A 406 17.10 -21.12 -20.01
N LEU A 407 17.01 -21.85 -18.89
CA LEU A 407 16.41 -21.35 -17.65
C LEU A 407 17.30 -20.32 -16.95
N ASN A 408 18.60 -20.39 -17.19
CA ASN A 408 19.61 -19.46 -16.68
C ASN A 408 20.04 -18.42 -17.74
N ALA A 409 19.38 -18.36 -18.90
CA ALA A 409 19.65 -17.33 -19.90
C ALA A 409 18.59 -16.22 -19.82
N ALA A 410 19.00 -15.01 -20.17
CA ALA A 410 18.06 -13.95 -20.46
C ALA A 410 17.25 -14.32 -21.71
N TYR A 411 15.92 -14.17 -21.65
CA TYR A 411 15.07 -14.28 -22.82
C TYR A 411 15.28 -13.06 -23.75
N PRO A 412 14.77 -13.06 -25.00
CA PRO A 412 14.94 -11.92 -25.90
C PRO A 412 14.46 -10.61 -25.26
N ARG A 413 15.19 -9.52 -25.51
CA ARG A 413 14.87 -8.20 -24.95
C ARG A 413 13.48 -7.76 -25.44
N PRO A 414 12.52 -7.46 -24.53
CA PRO A 414 11.16 -7.05 -24.92
C PRO A 414 11.11 -5.76 -25.75
N GLY A 415 12.03 -4.83 -25.52
CA GLY A 415 12.13 -3.57 -26.22
C GLY A 415 13.24 -2.66 -25.66
N ASN A 416 13.40 -1.48 -26.24
CA ASN A 416 14.49 -0.56 -25.90
C ASN A 416 14.38 0.05 -24.48
N ASN A 417 13.17 0.09 -23.92
CA ASN A 417 12.91 0.67 -22.59
C ASN A 417 13.10 -0.36 -21.46
N TYR A 418 14.03 -1.29 -21.61
CA TYR A 418 14.30 -2.33 -20.61
C TYR A 418 15.79 -2.44 -20.31
N GLU A 419 16.15 -2.59 -19.05
CA GLU A 419 17.50 -2.87 -18.56
C GLU A 419 17.63 -4.32 -18.12
N LEU A 420 18.75 -4.96 -18.45
CA LEU A 420 19.03 -6.32 -17.97
C LEU A 420 19.59 -6.27 -16.55
N VAL A 421 18.85 -6.85 -15.61
CA VAL A 421 19.30 -7.08 -14.25
C VAL A 421 19.36 -8.58 -14.00
N GLU A 422 20.58 -9.09 -13.81
CA GLU A 422 20.88 -10.52 -13.80
C GLU A 422 20.37 -11.22 -15.07
N HIS A 423 19.24 -11.90 -14.98
CA HIS A 423 18.66 -12.71 -16.05
C HIS A 423 17.31 -12.16 -16.56
N PHE A 424 16.86 -11.04 -16.01
CA PHE A 424 15.52 -10.52 -16.20
C PHE A 424 15.54 -9.09 -16.73
N TRP A 425 14.67 -8.82 -17.70
CA TRP A 425 14.50 -7.50 -18.29
C TRP A 425 13.54 -6.68 -17.44
N LEU A 426 14.04 -5.63 -16.79
CA LEU A 426 13.24 -4.70 -16.00
C LEU A 426 12.96 -3.44 -16.83
N LYS A 427 11.70 -2.99 -16.87
CA LYS A 427 11.33 -1.76 -17.58
C LYS A 427 12.07 -0.57 -16.97
N LEU A 428 12.50 0.37 -17.81
CA LEU A 428 13.13 1.62 -17.40
C LEU A 428 12.08 2.62 -16.89
N GLY A 429 12.45 3.34 -15.83
CA GLY A 429 11.73 4.49 -15.31
C GLY A 429 12.20 5.81 -15.94
N PRO A 430 11.61 6.94 -15.52
CA PRO A 430 11.85 8.25 -16.10
C PRO A 430 13.17 8.92 -15.66
N GLU A 431 13.79 8.46 -14.58
CA GLU A 431 15.04 9.03 -14.04
C GLU A 431 16.26 8.52 -14.80
N ARG A 432 17.40 9.22 -14.62
CA ARG A 432 18.68 8.79 -15.20
C ARG A 432 19.07 7.40 -14.68
N VAL A 433 19.33 6.49 -15.60
CA VAL A 433 19.93 5.17 -15.31
C VAL A 433 21.38 5.35 -14.89
N LEU A 434 21.75 4.80 -13.73
CA LEU A 434 23.13 4.73 -13.27
C LEU A 434 23.75 3.39 -13.64
N SER A 435 24.99 3.44 -14.14
CA SER A 435 25.80 2.24 -14.38
C SER A 435 26.15 1.52 -13.08
N HIS A 436 26.61 0.27 -13.21
CA HIS A 436 27.04 -0.52 -12.05
C HIS A 436 28.19 0.16 -11.27
N GLU A 437 29.14 0.76 -12.00
CA GLU A 437 30.31 1.44 -11.45
C GLU A 437 29.91 2.71 -10.68
N GLU A 438 28.98 3.51 -11.23
CA GLU A 438 28.45 4.71 -10.57
C GLU A 438 27.70 4.37 -9.28
N CYS A 439 27.05 3.21 -9.22
CA CYS A 439 26.34 2.76 -8.03
C CYS A 439 27.26 2.36 -6.86
N LYS A 440 28.55 2.04 -7.12
CA LYS A 440 29.51 1.53 -6.11
C LYS A 440 28.97 0.39 -5.24
N TYR A 441 28.05 -0.43 -5.78
CA TYR A 441 27.40 -1.53 -5.05
C TYR A 441 28.16 -2.84 -5.27
N ILE A 442 28.50 -3.56 -4.22
CA ILE A 442 29.36 -4.75 -4.32
C ILE A 442 28.51 -5.99 -4.57
N LEU A 443 28.78 -6.68 -5.69
CA LEU A 443 28.07 -7.89 -6.09
C LEU A 443 28.84 -9.15 -5.66
N THR A 444 28.47 -9.70 -4.50
CA THR A 444 28.89 -11.03 -4.05
C THR A 444 27.94 -12.11 -4.58
N ALA A 445 28.28 -13.39 -4.40
CA ALA A 445 27.47 -14.51 -4.91
C ALA A 445 26.05 -14.52 -4.33
N SER A 446 25.90 -14.39 -3.01
CA SER A 446 24.59 -14.33 -2.35
C SER A 446 23.81 -13.06 -2.73
N VAL A 447 24.48 -11.93 -2.92
CA VAL A 447 23.84 -10.69 -3.38
C VAL A 447 23.31 -10.85 -4.80
N ARG A 448 24.05 -11.47 -5.73
CA ARG A 448 23.56 -11.74 -7.10
C ARG A 448 22.37 -12.69 -7.12
N GLU A 449 22.38 -13.72 -6.29
CA GLU A 449 21.23 -14.64 -6.18
C GLU A 449 19.99 -13.92 -5.63
N ASN A 450 20.14 -13.07 -4.61
CA ASN A 450 19.03 -12.26 -4.10
C ASN A 450 18.55 -11.22 -5.12
N LEU A 451 19.46 -10.59 -5.87
CA LEU A 451 19.11 -9.71 -6.99
C LEU A 451 18.34 -10.47 -8.07
N ARG A 452 18.73 -11.70 -8.38
CA ARG A 452 18.01 -12.56 -9.33
C ARG A 452 16.60 -12.86 -8.84
N ARG A 453 16.44 -13.23 -7.56
CA ARG A 453 15.13 -13.50 -6.95
C ARG A 453 14.24 -12.27 -6.93
N LEU A 454 14.78 -11.12 -6.55
CA LEU A 454 14.04 -9.86 -6.52
C LEU A 454 13.65 -9.40 -7.94
N SER A 455 14.58 -9.47 -8.89
CA SER A 455 14.34 -9.11 -10.29
C SER A 455 13.28 -10.01 -10.93
N ARG A 456 13.24 -11.30 -10.57
CA ARG A 456 12.19 -12.23 -11.01
C ARG A 456 10.79 -11.75 -10.63
N VAL A 457 10.60 -11.30 -9.38
CA VAL A 457 9.31 -10.81 -8.88
C VAL A 457 8.94 -9.47 -9.51
N LEU A 458 9.92 -8.60 -9.76
CA LEU A 458 9.72 -7.26 -10.31
C LEU A 458 9.20 -7.24 -11.75
N ILE A 459 9.21 -8.36 -12.48
CA ILE A 459 8.68 -8.44 -13.85
C ILE A 459 7.18 -8.13 -13.88
N ALA A 460 6.44 -8.53 -12.84
CA ALA A 460 4.99 -8.32 -12.77
C ALA A 460 4.59 -6.88 -12.41
N ARG A 461 5.49 -6.08 -11.79
CA ARG A 461 5.34 -4.64 -11.43
C ARG A 461 4.07 -4.24 -10.67
N GLN A 462 3.29 -5.20 -10.18
CA GLN A 462 1.99 -4.94 -9.58
C GLN A 462 1.85 -5.49 -8.16
N TYR A 463 2.71 -6.43 -7.77
CA TYR A 463 2.61 -7.05 -6.46
C TYR A 463 3.51 -6.36 -5.45
N PRO A 464 2.98 -5.98 -4.28
CA PRO A 464 3.80 -5.55 -3.15
C PRO A 464 4.83 -6.61 -2.76
N ILE A 465 6.05 -6.20 -2.43
CA ILE A 465 7.15 -7.12 -2.09
C ILE A 465 7.54 -6.94 -0.64
N LEU A 466 7.59 -8.02 0.14
CA LEU A 466 8.02 -8.01 1.54
C LEU A 466 9.38 -8.69 1.68
N LEU A 467 10.41 -7.92 1.99
CA LEU A 467 11.78 -8.41 2.20
C LEU A 467 11.98 -8.70 3.69
N GLN A 468 12.19 -9.96 4.03
CA GLN A 468 12.46 -10.42 5.39
C GLN A 468 13.91 -10.86 5.54
N GLY A 469 14.53 -10.56 6.68
CA GLY A 469 15.88 -11.03 6.96
C GLY A 469 16.50 -10.29 8.13
N PRO A 470 17.70 -10.67 8.59
CA PRO A 470 18.35 -10.02 9.71
C PRO A 470 18.71 -8.57 9.40
N THR A 471 19.01 -7.80 10.44
CA THR A 471 19.48 -6.42 10.24
C THR A 471 20.79 -6.41 9.47
N SER A 472 20.91 -5.47 8.54
CA SER A 472 22.09 -5.27 7.71
C SER A 472 22.36 -6.36 6.66
N SER A 473 21.38 -7.22 6.34
CA SER A 473 21.47 -8.15 5.19
C SER A 473 21.33 -7.48 3.81
N GLY A 474 21.29 -6.15 3.75
CA GLY A 474 21.26 -5.40 2.49
C GLY A 474 19.87 -5.24 1.83
N LYS A 475 18.77 -5.57 2.53
CA LYS A 475 17.38 -5.48 2.01
C LYS A 475 17.07 -4.15 1.30
N THR A 476 17.15 -3.03 2.04
CA THR A 476 16.83 -1.69 1.53
C THR A 476 17.82 -1.24 0.47
N SER A 477 19.12 -1.48 0.68
CA SER A 477 20.19 -1.09 -0.24
C SER A 477 20.10 -1.81 -1.59
N MET A 478 19.58 -3.04 -1.62
CA MET A 478 19.36 -3.80 -2.85
C MET A 478 18.22 -3.22 -3.69
N VAL A 479 17.13 -2.81 -3.05
CA VAL A 479 16.02 -2.13 -3.74
C VAL A 479 16.50 -0.80 -4.32
N GLU A 480 17.24 -0.01 -3.53
CA GLU A 480 17.82 1.26 -3.98
C GLU A 480 18.76 1.07 -5.18
N TYR A 481 19.60 0.03 -5.14
CA TYR A 481 20.49 -0.31 -6.24
C TYR A 481 19.73 -0.65 -7.53
N ILE A 482 18.68 -1.47 -7.46
CA ILE A 482 17.85 -1.77 -8.64
C ILE A 482 17.13 -0.52 -9.15
N ALA A 483 16.58 0.30 -8.25
CA ALA A 483 15.88 1.54 -8.63
C ALA A 483 16.82 2.49 -9.41
N LYS A 484 18.05 2.69 -8.92
CA LYS A 484 19.09 3.49 -9.59
C LYS A 484 19.49 2.90 -10.95
N ARG A 485 19.66 1.58 -11.04
CA ARG A 485 19.98 0.89 -12.30
C ARG A 485 18.83 0.87 -13.31
N THR A 486 17.60 1.07 -12.87
CA THR A 486 16.42 1.06 -13.74
C THR A 486 15.83 2.45 -13.96
N GLY A 487 16.40 3.51 -13.39
CA GLY A 487 15.89 4.88 -13.55
C GLY A 487 14.56 5.12 -12.84
N HIS A 488 14.31 4.46 -11.70
CA HIS A 488 13.13 4.75 -10.88
C HIS A 488 13.48 5.60 -9.67
N LYS A 489 12.64 6.61 -9.39
CA LYS A 489 12.78 7.42 -8.18
C LYS A 489 12.50 6.56 -6.94
N PHE A 490 13.48 6.51 -6.06
CA PHE A 490 13.44 5.75 -4.81
C PHE A 490 13.02 6.66 -3.65
N VAL A 491 11.97 6.27 -2.94
CA VAL A 491 11.45 6.96 -1.75
C VAL A 491 11.48 5.98 -0.58
N ARG A 492 11.91 6.44 0.59
CA ARG A 492 12.05 5.60 1.79
C ARG A 492 11.28 6.23 2.95
N ILE A 493 10.42 5.43 3.57
CA ILE A 493 9.77 5.75 4.85
C ILE A 493 10.29 4.77 5.89
N ASN A 494 10.75 5.28 7.03
CA ASN A 494 11.29 4.44 8.10
C ASN A 494 10.31 4.39 9.28
N ASN A 495 9.72 3.23 9.52
CA ASN A 495 8.71 3.07 10.56
C ASN A 495 9.33 2.88 11.94
N HIS A 496 8.62 3.41 12.93
CA HIS A 496 8.88 3.28 14.35
C HIS A 496 7.53 3.25 15.08
N GLU A 497 7.53 2.97 16.39
CA GLU A 497 6.28 2.79 17.16
C GLU A 497 5.39 4.06 17.21
N HIS A 498 5.95 5.22 16.87
CA HIS A 498 5.27 6.52 16.87
C HIS A 498 5.14 7.14 15.47
N THR A 499 5.33 6.36 14.41
CA THR A 499 5.12 6.87 13.03
C THR A 499 3.66 7.26 12.83
N ASP A 500 3.42 8.52 12.47
CA ASP A 500 2.06 9.02 12.26
C ASP A 500 1.56 8.67 10.85
N LEU A 501 0.25 8.43 10.72
CA LEU A 501 -0.43 8.26 9.44
C LEU A 501 -0.26 9.50 8.54
N GLN A 502 -0.13 10.69 9.14
CA GLN A 502 0.09 11.93 8.40
C GLN A 502 1.41 11.93 7.59
N GLU A 503 2.45 11.20 8.01
CA GLU A 503 3.69 11.07 7.22
C GLU A 503 3.45 10.34 5.89
N TYR A 504 2.50 9.41 5.88
CA TYR A 504 2.10 8.64 4.71
C TYR A 504 1.12 9.42 3.82
N MET A 505 0.03 9.87 4.43
CA MET A 505 -1.15 10.39 3.73
C MET A 505 -1.02 11.90 3.46
N GLY A 506 -0.44 12.64 4.40
CA GLY A 506 -0.39 14.09 4.39
C GLY A 506 -1.20 14.71 5.51
N SER A 507 -1.12 16.03 5.62
CA SER A 507 -1.88 16.81 6.61
C SER A 507 -2.16 18.21 6.08
N TYR A 508 -3.12 18.91 6.69
CA TYR A 508 -3.36 20.32 6.40
C TYR A 508 -2.31 21.17 7.11
N ILE A 509 -1.52 21.90 6.34
CA ILE A 509 -0.55 22.87 6.83
C ILE A 509 -0.96 24.28 6.44
N THR A 510 -0.52 25.27 7.21
CA THR A 510 -0.74 26.68 6.89
C THR A 510 0.30 27.15 5.90
N ASP A 511 -0.14 27.69 4.77
CA ASP A 511 0.74 28.32 3.78
C ASP A 511 1.25 29.69 4.28
N PRO A 512 2.24 30.31 3.61
CA PRO A 512 2.75 31.64 4.00
C PRO A 512 1.69 32.76 3.98
N THR A 513 0.51 32.52 3.40
CA THR A 513 -0.62 33.47 3.35
C THR A 513 -1.65 33.23 4.46
N GLY A 514 -1.42 32.27 5.35
CA GLY A 514 -2.32 31.92 6.45
C GLY A 514 -3.44 30.94 6.07
N ARG A 515 -3.42 30.35 4.86
CA ARG A 515 -4.45 29.43 4.38
C ARG A 515 -4.08 27.99 4.68
N LEU A 516 -5.04 27.19 5.14
CA LEU A 516 -4.86 25.75 5.30
C LEU A 516 -4.88 25.07 3.93
N VAL A 517 -3.77 24.44 3.55
CA VAL A 517 -3.61 23.66 2.32
C VAL A 517 -3.25 22.24 2.69
N PHE A 518 -3.90 21.26 2.06
CA PHE A 518 -3.53 19.86 2.24
C PHE A 518 -2.20 19.59 1.55
N GLN A 519 -1.17 19.26 2.33
CA GLN A 519 0.12 18.81 1.82
C GLN A 519 0.13 17.30 1.77
N GLU A 520 0.31 16.75 0.57
CA GLU A 520 0.37 15.32 0.34
C GLU A 520 1.57 14.66 1.04
N GLY A 521 1.33 13.53 1.70
CA GLY A 521 2.37 12.71 2.30
C GLY A 521 3.18 11.92 1.27
N LEU A 522 4.26 11.27 1.74
CA LEU A 522 5.21 10.59 0.85
C LEU A 522 4.58 9.42 0.09
N LEU A 523 3.62 8.70 0.69
CA LEU A 523 2.92 7.61 0.02
C LEU A 523 2.02 8.15 -1.11
N VAL A 524 1.27 9.22 -0.84
CA VAL A 524 0.38 9.85 -1.83
C VAL A 524 1.17 10.37 -3.03
N GLN A 525 2.27 11.08 -2.77
CA GLN A 525 3.16 11.56 -3.83
C GLN A 525 3.72 10.41 -4.67
N ALA A 526 4.17 9.33 -4.02
CA ALA A 526 4.70 8.16 -4.71
C ALA A 526 3.64 7.47 -5.57
N LEU A 527 2.39 7.38 -5.09
CA LEU A 527 1.28 6.79 -5.81
C LEU A 527 0.92 7.56 -7.07
N ARG A 528 0.86 8.91 -7.00
CA ARG A 528 0.53 9.75 -8.16
C ARG A 528 1.62 9.73 -9.23
N HIS A 529 2.89 9.77 -8.81
CA HIS A 529 4.02 9.93 -9.73
C HIS A 529 4.71 8.59 -10.10
N GLY A 530 4.21 7.45 -9.61
CA GLY A 530 4.78 6.14 -9.94
C GLY A 530 6.17 5.89 -9.35
N HIS A 531 6.45 6.42 -8.17
CA HIS A 531 7.73 6.21 -7.51
C HIS A 531 7.81 4.81 -6.87
N TRP A 532 9.04 4.34 -6.64
CA TRP A 532 9.29 3.14 -5.87
C TRP A 532 9.40 3.51 -4.41
N ILE A 533 8.52 2.98 -3.57
CA ILE A 533 8.49 3.29 -2.14
C ILE A 533 8.93 2.09 -1.31
N VAL A 534 9.82 2.32 -0.35
CA VAL A 534 10.23 1.32 0.64
C VAL A 534 9.73 1.72 2.02
N LEU A 535 8.91 0.85 2.61
CA LEU A 535 8.44 0.94 3.98
C LEU A 535 9.38 0.10 4.87
N ASP A 536 10.37 0.74 5.45
CA ASP A 536 11.33 0.08 6.31
C ASP A 536 10.72 -0.21 7.69
N GLU A 537 11.07 -1.37 8.24
CA GLU A 537 10.62 -1.83 9.56
C GLU A 537 9.09 -1.82 9.71
N LEU A 538 8.36 -2.25 8.67
CA LEU A 538 6.90 -2.18 8.62
C LEU A 538 6.20 -2.84 9.82
N ASN A 539 6.85 -3.84 10.43
CA ASN A 539 6.35 -4.50 11.64
C ASN A 539 6.30 -3.58 12.89
N LEU A 540 6.97 -2.44 12.88
CA LEU A 540 6.91 -1.42 13.92
C LEU A 540 5.84 -0.36 13.67
N ALA A 541 5.29 -0.30 12.46
CA ALA A 541 4.28 0.68 12.12
C ALA A 541 3.05 0.53 13.05
N PRO A 542 2.41 1.64 13.44
CA PRO A 542 1.13 1.58 14.12
C PRO A 542 0.08 0.84 13.31
N THR A 543 -0.94 0.32 14.01
CA THR A 543 -1.99 -0.49 13.39
C THR A 543 -2.71 0.30 12.30
N ASP A 544 -2.90 1.60 12.52
CA ASP A 544 -3.61 2.53 11.65
C ASP A 544 -2.92 2.68 10.29
N VAL A 545 -1.58 2.75 10.28
CA VAL A 545 -0.78 2.77 9.05
C VAL A 545 -0.95 1.45 8.29
N LEU A 546 -0.93 0.30 8.98
CA LEU A 546 -1.13 -1.00 8.34
C LEU A 546 -2.54 -1.13 7.74
N GLU A 547 -3.55 -0.60 8.43
CA GLU A 547 -4.94 -0.63 7.99
C GLU A 547 -5.15 0.25 6.75
N ALA A 548 -4.60 1.47 6.73
CA ALA A 548 -4.67 2.37 5.58
C ALA A 548 -4.04 1.76 4.31
N LEU A 549 -3.02 0.92 4.47
CA LEU A 549 -2.35 0.23 3.36
C LEU A 549 -3.16 -0.93 2.76
N ASN A 550 -4.19 -1.46 3.44
CA ASN A 550 -4.89 -2.67 3.00
C ASN A 550 -5.44 -2.57 1.58
N ARG A 551 -6.13 -1.46 1.25
CA ARG A 551 -6.69 -1.23 -0.10
C ARG A 551 -5.62 -1.13 -1.17
N LEU A 552 -4.48 -0.56 -0.81
CA LEU A 552 -3.37 -0.36 -1.73
C LEU A 552 -2.65 -1.68 -2.04
N LEU A 553 -2.63 -2.60 -1.06
CA LEU A 553 -1.96 -3.90 -1.17
C LEU A 553 -2.82 -4.98 -1.85
N ASP A 554 -4.14 -4.79 -1.93
CA ASP A 554 -5.05 -5.66 -2.69
C ASP A 554 -5.05 -5.31 -4.19
N ASP A 555 -5.70 -6.15 -5.01
CA ASP A 555 -5.63 -6.09 -6.49
C ASP A 555 -6.18 -4.79 -7.10
N ASN A 556 -6.99 -4.03 -6.36
CA ASN A 556 -7.51 -2.74 -6.81
C ASN A 556 -6.41 -1.67 -6.92
N ARG A 557 -5.34 -1.77 -6.11
CA ARG A 557 -4.24 -0.81 -6.01
C ARG A 557 -4.72 0.63 -5.81
N GLU A 558 -5.62 0.81 -4.85
CA GLU A 558 -6.22 2.11 -4.54
C GLU A 558 -5.92 2.54 -3.10
N LEU A 559 -5.76 3.84 -2.88
CA LEU A 559 -5.63 4.45 -1.57
C LEU A 559 -6.76 5.46 -1.37
N PHE A 560 -7.53 5.32 -0.29
CA PHE A 560 -8.54 6.31 0.08
C PHE A 560 -7.92 7.33 1.02
N LEU A 561 -8.09 8.62 0.71
CA LEU A 561 -7.67 9.75 1.55
C LEU A 561 -8.90 10.31 2.28
N PRO A 562 -9.08 10.03 3.59
CA PRO A 562 -10.22 10.53 4.35
C PRO A 562 -10.32 12.07 4.34
N GLU A 563 -9.19 12.76 4.43
CA GLU A 563 -9.10 14.22 4.55
C GLU A 563 -9.61 14.95 3.31
N THR A 564 -9.40 14.38 2.12
CA THR A 564 -9.83 14.96 0.84
C THR A 564 -11.03 14.24 0.23
N GLN A 565 -11.41 13.08 0.79
CA GLN A 565 -12.36 12.09 0.25
C GLN A 565 -12.01 11.60 -1.16
N GLU A 566 -10.73 11.59 -1.51
CA GLU A 566 -10.25 11.15 -2.82
C GLU A 566 -9.85 9.67 -2.78
N VAL A 567 -10.27 8.90 -3.79
CA VAL A 567 -9.73 7.55 -4.04
C VAL A 567 -8.65 7.66 -5.11
N LEU A 568 -7.41 7.43 -4.70
CA LEU A 568 -6.23 7.45 -5.57
C LEU A 568 -5.94 6.08 -6.13
N LYS A 569 -5.91 5.97 -7.45
CA LYS A 569 -5.41 4.77 -8.13
C LYS A 569 -3.89 4.85 -8.27
N ALA A 570 -3.19 3.78 -7.89
CA ALA A 570 -1.74 3.71 -8.02
C ALA A 570 -1.32 3.82 -9.49
N HIS A 571 -0.30 4.64 -9.74
CA HIS A 571 0.31 4.76 -11.06
C HIS A 571 0.88 3.41 -11.56
N PRO A 572 0.84 3.09 -12.87
CA PRO A 572 1.34 1.80 -13.39
C PRO A 572 2.81 1.49 -13.08
N ASP A 573 3.65 2.52 -12.92
CA ASP A 573 5.07 2.37 -12.55
C ASP A 573 5.32 2.35 -11.02
N PHE A 574 4.29 2.60 -10.20
CA PHE A 574 4.39 2.52 -8.73
C PHE A 574 4.72 1.10 -8.30
N GLN A 575 5.67 0.96 -7.39
CA GLN A 575 6.05 -0.32 -6.79
C GLN A 575 6.26 -0.12 -5.28
N LEU A 576 5.62 -0.97 -4.48
CA LEU A 576 5.74 -0.96 -3.03
C LEU A 576 6.66 -2.09 -2.58
N PHE A 577 7.63 -1.72 -1.74
CA PHE A 577 8.47 -2.65 -0.99
C PHE A 577 8.26 -2.41 0.49
N ALA A 578 8.28 -3.48 1.26
CA ALA A 578 8.30 -3.44 2.70
C ALA A 578 9.49 -4.24 3.20
N THR A 579 10.14 -3.78 4.26
CA THR A 579 11.19 -4.55 4.92
C THR A 579 10.79 -4.86 6.36
N GLN A 580 11.13 -6.05 6.81
CA GLN A 580 11.02 -6.40 8.23
C GLN A 580 12.16 -7.31 8.66
N ASN A 581 12.41 -7.31 9.97
CA ASN A 581 13.30 -8.29 10.58
C ASN A 581 12.43 -9.40 11.18
N PRO A 582 12.78 -10.68 10.98
CA PRO A 582 11.99 -11.78 11.51
C PRO A 582 11.94 -11.74 13.05
N PRO A 583 10.88 -12.28 13.67
CA PRO A 583 10.81 -12.45 15.12
C PRO A 583 11.89 -13.44 15.58
N GLY A 584 12.93 -12.95 16.24
CA GLY A 584 14.00 -13.76 16.82
C GLY A 584 14.59 -13.09 18.05
N ILE A 585 15.71 -13.62 18.58
CA ILE A 585 16.49 -13.12 19.74
C ILE A 585 17.17 -11.77 19.40
N TYR A 586 16.44 -10.85 18.80
CA TYR A 586 16.86 -9.50 18.51
C TYR A 586 16.74 -8.67 19.79
N GLY A 587 17.68 -8.92 20.72
CA GLY A 587 17.75 -8.24 22.01
C GLY A 587 17.87 -6.71 21.86
N GLY A 588 16.82 -5.99 22.24
CA GLY A 588 16.74 -4.54 22.15
C GLY A 588 15.36 -4.03 21.70
N ARG A 589 14.59 -4.88 21.02
CA ARG A 589 13.12 -4.83 21.00
C ARG A 589 12.65 -5.93 21.95
N LYS A 590 11.56 -5.77 22.69
CA LYS A 590 11.11 -6.80 23.67
C LYS A 590 11.02 -8.16 22.95
N VAL A 591 11.76 -9.17 23.39
CA VAL A 591 11.71 -10.54 22.85
C VAL A 591 11.48 -11.52 23.99
N VAL A 592 10.40 -12.29 23.89
CA VAL A 592 10.33 -13.72 24.25
C VAL A 592 9.35 -14.37 23.27
N ALA A 593 9.84 -14.89 22.15
CA ALA A 593 8.99 -15.47 21.09
C ALA A 593 9.07 -17.01 20.97
N ILE A 594 9.72 -17.71 21.92
CA ILE A 594 9.84 -19.18 21.85
C ILE A 594 8.87 -19.91 22.82
N VAL A 595 8.29 -19.21 23.81
CA VAL A 595 7.39 -19.86 24.80
C VAL A 595 6.02 -19.16 24.92
N ILE A 596 5.86 -17.94 24.40
CA ILE A 596 4.63 -17.16 24.55
C ILE A 596 3.78 -17.27 23.28
N SER A 597 3.22 -18.44 23.02
CA SER A 597 2.00 -18.55 22.19
C SER A 597 0.81 -19.09 22.99
N LEU A 598 0.98 -19.34 24.30
CA LEU A 598 -0.09 -19.89 25.14
C LEU A 598 -0.48 -19.03 26.35
N LEU A 599 0.34 -18.08 26.80
CA LEU A 599 0.03 -17.34 28.03
C LEU A 599 0.50 -15.88 27.95
N THR A 600 -0.39 -14.96 28.32
CA THR A 600 -0.17 -13.55 28.73
C THR A 600 -0.59 -12.47 27.72
N VAL A 601 -1.84 -12.04 27.91
CA VAL A 601 -2.32 -10.67 27.71
C VAL A 601 -1.67 -9.81 28.79
N SER A 602 -0.60 -9.06 28.49
CA SER A 602 -0.23 -7.78 29.14
C SER A 602 1.13 -7.24 28.67
N ASN A 603 1.10 -6.04 28.07
CA ASN A 603 2.13 -4.99 28.08
C ASN A 603 3.53 -5.26 27.50
N GLY A 604 3.62 -5.97 26.37
CA GLY A 604 4.84 -5.98 25.56
C GLY A 604 4.82 -6.94 24.39
N VAL A 605 3.81 -6.84 23.52
CA VAL A 605 3.63 -7.76 22.39
C VAL A 605 4.55 -7.34 21.25
N VAL A 606 5.42 -8.26 20.79
CA VAL A 606 6.05 -8.16 19.47
C VAL A 606 4.92 -8.14 18.44
N LYS A 607 4.66 -6.99 17.82
CA LYS A 607 3.68 -6.88 16.73
C LYS A 607 4.21 -7.67 15.53
N LEU A 608 3.73 -8.90 15.39
CA LEU A 608 3.87 -9.68 14.17
C LEU A 608 2.81 -9.19 13.18
N LEU A 609 3.23 -8.94 11.93
CA LEU A 609 2.27 -8.71 10.85
C LEU A 609 1.33 -9.92 10.75
N SER A 610 0.02 -9.66 10.67
CA SER A 610 -0.97 -10.73 10.58
C SER A 610 -0.74 -11.58 9.33
N ARG A 611 -1.12 -12.85 9.38
CA ARG A 611 -1.01 -13.77 8.23
C ARG A 611 -1.78 -13.24 7.02
N ALA A 612 -3.00 -12.75 7.26
CA ALA A 612 -3.84 -12.07 6.27
C ALA A 612 -3.12 -10.91 5.56
N PHE A 613 -2.46 -10.04 6.33
CA PHE A 613 -1.72 -8.90 5.79
C PHE A 613 -0.49 -9.36 4.98
N ARG A 614 0.28 -10.32 5.51
CA ARG A 614 1.44 -10.90 4.82
C ARG A 614 1.08 -11.57 3.48
N ASN A 615 -0.06 -12.27 3.41
CA ASN A 615 -0.56 -12.88 2.17
C ASN A 615 -0.80 -11.85 1.03
N ARG A 616 -0.89 -10.55 1.31
CA ARG A 616 -0.97 -9.48 0.30
C ARG A 616 0.37 -9.12 -0.35
N PHE A 617 1.48 -9.61 0.21
CA PHE A 617 2.82 -9.43 -0.35
C PHE A 617 3.31 -10.69 -1.06
N VAL A 618 4.28 -10.52 -1.94
CA VAL A 618 5.23 -11.58 -2.32
C VAL A 618 6.40 -11.50 -1.34
N GLU A 619 6.53 -12.49 -0.47
CA GLU A 619 7.57 -12.52 0.56
C GLU A 619 8.88 -13.05 -0.02
N LEU A 620 9.99 -12.37 0.26
CA LEU A 620 11.35 -12.80 -0.08
C LEU A 620 12.20 -12.84 1.19
N HIS A 621 12.89 -13.96 1.41
CA HIS A 621 13.77 -14.15 2.56
C HIS A 621 15.23 -13.91 2.19
N PHE A 622 15.90 -13.14 3.03
CA PHE A 622 17.29 -12.75 2.93
C PHE A 622 18.04 -13.34 4.11
N ASP A 623 18.97 -14.22 3.81
CA ASP A 623 19.86 -14.79 4.83
C ASP A 623 20.91 -13.76 5.28
N ALA A 624 21.62 -14.10 6.36
CA ALA A 624 22.80 -13.33 6.77
C ALA A 624 23.88 -13.45 5.69
N ILE A 625 24.65 -12.37 5.51
CA ILE A 625 25.77 -12.36 4.55
C ILE A 625 26.86 -13.34 5.07
N PRO A 626 27.31 -14.31 4.25
CA PRO A 626 28.39 -15.21 4.64
C PRO A 626 29.68 -14.48 5.00
N GLU A 627 30.49 -15.03 5.90
CA GLU A 627 31.74 -14.39 6.38
C GLU A 627 32.74 -14.12 5.24
N GLU A 628 32.88 -15.04 4.29
CA GLU A 628 33.75 -14.90 3.12
C GLU A 628 33.30 -13.74 2.20
N GLU A 629 31.99 -13.61 2.02
CA GLU A 629 31.40 -12.53 1.23
C GLU A 629 31.54 -11.19 1.96
N LEU A 630 31.39 -11.18 3.29
CA LEU A 630 31.59 -10.00 4.11
C LEU A 630 33.04 -9.50 4.01
N ALA A 631 34.03 -10.40 3.99
CA ALA A 631 35.43 -10.04 3.78
C ALA A 631 35.63 -9.34 2.43
N THR A 632 35.03 -9.89 1.37
CA THR A 632 35.06 -9.29 0.02
C THR A 632 34.41 -7.90 0.01
N ILE A 633 33.33 -7.70 0.77
CA ILE A 633 32.67 -6.40 0.87
C ILE A 633 33.57 -5.40 1.60
N LEU A 634 34.20 -5.78 2.70
CA LEU A 634 35.12 -4.91 3.45
C LEU A 634 36.34 -4.52 2.63
N GLU A 635 36.93 -5.48 1.91
CA GLU A 635 38.08 -5.22 1.03
C GLU A 635 37.75 -4.18 -0.04
N LYS A 636 36.64 -4.37 -0.76
CA LYS A 636 36.27 -3.50 -1.88
C LYS A 636 35.67 -2.16 -1.44
N ARG A 637 34.89 -2.14 -0.37
CA ARG A 637 34.19 -0.92 0.10
C ARG A 637 35.10 -0.03 0.95
N CYS A 638 35.85 -0.65 1.85
CA CYS A 638 36.62 0.05 2.87
C CYS A 638 38.12 0.04 2.56
N ALA A 639 38.55 -0.58 1.45
CA ALA A 639 39.96 -0.68 1.04
C ALA A 639 40.86 -1.32 2.12
N ILE A 640 40.31 -2.27 2.91
CA ILE A 640 41.04 -2.96 3.97
C ILE A 640 41.74 -4.21 3.40
N PRO A 641 43.00 -4.50 3.77
CA PRO A 641 43.66 -5.72 3.31
C PRO A 641 42.97 -7.00 3.81
N PRO A 642 42.95 -8.09 3.00
CA PRO A 642 42.22 -9.32 3.33
C PRO A 642 42.57 -9.93 4.70
N SER A 643 43.85 -9.87 5.11
CA SER A 643 44.32 -10.37 6.40
C SER A 643 43.66 -9.65 7.59
N TYR A 644 43.42 -8.35 7.46
CA TYR A 644 42.73 -7.55 8.47
C TYR A 644 41.23 -7.76 8.43
N CYS A 645 40.62 -7.91 7.24
CA CYS A 645 39.21 -8.27 7.13
C CYS A 645 38.87 -9.53 7.92
N ALA A 646 39.70 -10.58 7.81
CA ALA A 646 39.51 -11.83 8.55
C ALA A 646 39.57 -11.64 10.07
N LYS A 647 40.53 -10.84 10.57
CA LYS A 647 40.65 -10.52 12.01
C LYS A 647 39.42 -9.76 12.52
N ILE A 648 39.00 -8.73 11.79
CA ILE A 648 37.84 -7.88 12.11
C ILE A 648 36.55 -8.71 12.15
N ILE A 649 36.33 -9.56 11.14
CA ILE A 649 35.16 -10.45 11.08
C ILE A 649 35.17 -11.44 12.25
N SER A 650 36.33 -12.03 12.57
CA SER A 650 36.48 -12.96 13.69
C SER A 650 36.07 -12.34 15.04
N VAL A 651 36.42 -11.07 15.27
CA VAL A 651 36.00 -10.31 16.46
C VAL A 651 34.48 -10.18 16.51
N VAL A 652 33.85 -9.72 15.41
CA VAL A 652 32.39 -9.51 15.36
C VAL A 652 31.63 -10.83 15.51
N THR A 653 32.07 -11.88 14.83
CA THR A 653 31.47 -13.23 14.96
C THR A 653 31.58 -13.74 16.39
N HIS A 654 32.71 -13.55 17.07
CA HIS A 654 32.84 -13.92 18.49
C HIS A 654 31.90 -13.12 19.39
N LEU A 655 31.82 -11.80 19.21
CA LEU A 655 30.91 -10.96 20.00
C LEU A 655 29.44 -11.39 19.81
N GLN A 656 29.04 -11.73 18.59
CA GLN A 656 27.71 -12.26 18.29
C GLN A 656 27.46 -13.62 18.95
N LYS A 657 28.44 -14.54 18.91
CA LYS A 657 28.34 -15.86 19.57
C LYS A 657 28.22 -15.72 21.09
N VAL A 658 29.02 -14.87 21.73
CA VAL A 658 28.95 -14.65 23.18
C VAL A 658 27.59 -14.11 23.58
N ARG A 659 27.04 -13.16 22.82
CA ARG A 659 25.70 -12.63 23.08
C ARG A 659 24.59 -13.67 22.90
N GLN A 660 24.73 -14.62 21.98
CA GLN A 660 23.77 -15.72 21.82
C GLN A 660 23.85 -16.74 22.95
N GLY A 661 25.06 -16.98 23.48
CA GLY A 661 25.30 -17.96 24.55
C GLY A 661 25.16 -17.40 25.98
N THR A 662 25.13 -16.08 26.16
CA THR A 662 25.14 -15.43 27.50
C THR A 662 24.13 -14.28 27.59
N ARG A 663 23.89 -13.76 28.81
CA ARG A 663 23.10 -12.53 29.03
C ARG A 663 23.92 -11.24 28.87
N LEU A 664 25.22 -11.36 28.61
CA LEU A 664 26.10 -10.21 28.33
C LEU A 664 25.70 -9.58 26.99
N PHE A 665 25.80 -8.25 26.90
CA PHE A 665 25.39 -7.46 25.74
C PHE A 665 23.88 -7.51 25.42
N SER A 666 23.03 -7.85 26.40
CA SER A 666 21.56 -7.92 26.24
C SER A 666 20.87 -6.57 26.05
N GLY A 667 21.51 -5.46 26.42
CA GLY A 667 20.99 -4.10 26.22
C GLY A 667 21.08 -3.61 24.76
N LYS A 668 20.30 -2.57 24.41
CA LYS A 668 20.35 -1.92 23.08
C LYS A 668 21.78 -1.49 22.68
N HIS A 669 22.58 -1.06 23.66
CA HIS A 669 23.95 -0.58 23.45
C HIS A 669 24.99 -1.70 23.26
N GLY A 670 24.72 -2.92 23.75
CA GLY A 670 25.62 -4.07 23.56
C GLY A 670 25.53 -4.70 22.16
N PHE A 671 24.63 -4.22 21.30
CA PHE A 671 24.43 -4.83 19.98
C PHE A 671 25.46 -4.34 18.96
N VAL A 672 26.20 -5.27 18.36
CA VAL A 672 27.15 -5.01 17.27
C VAL A 672 26.54 -5.47 15.96
N THR A 673 26.20 -4.50 15.11
CA THR A 673 25.64 -4.73 13.77
C THR A 673 26.72 -4.69 12.69
N LEU A 674 26.41 -5.21 11.49
CA LEU A 674 27.29 -4.99 10.34
C LEU A 674 27.40 -3.49 9.97
N ARG A 675 26.45 -2.63 10.34
CA ARG A 675 26.60 -1.18 10.19
C ARG A 675 27.68 -0.62 11.12
N ASP A 676 27.78 -1.13 12.35
CA ASP A 676 28.87 -0.78 13.26
C ASP A 676 30.22 -1.26 12.73
N LEU A 677 30.25 -2.45 12.11
CA LEU A 677 31.41 -2.97 11.40
C LEU A 677 31.82 -2.08 10.22
N PHE A 678 30.88 -1.64 9.37
CA PHE A 678 31.21 -0.71 8.29
C PHE A 678 31.70 0.63 8.83
N ARG A 679 31.09 1.18 9.89
CA ARG A 679 31.61 2.40 10.54
C ARG A 679 33.01 2.20 11.14
N TRP A 680 33.31 1.02 11.69
CA TRP A 680 34.65 0.68 12.16
C TRP A 680 35.65 0.70 11.00
N CYS A 681 35.27 0.13 9.85
CA CYS A 681 36.12 0.02 8.68
C CYS A 681 36.23 1.31 7.84
N GLU A 682 35.18 2.16 7.85
CA GLU A 682 35.10 3.43 7.12
C GLU A 682 35.65 4.62 7.92
N ARG A 683 35.89 4.46 9.23
CA ARG A 683 36.57 5.50 10.02
C ARG A 683 37.96 5.69 9.42
N GLU A 684 38.12 6.82 8.72
CA GLU A 684 39.42 7.30 8.30
C GLU A 684 40.32 7.28 9.54
N CYS A 685 41.55 6.81 9.33
CA CYS A 685 42.60 7.03 10.29
C CYS A 685 43.00 8.51 10.21
N ASP A 686 42.10 9.40 10.62
CA ASP A 686 42.31 10.86 10.67
C ASP A 686 43.48 11.24 11.57
N SER A 687 43.95 10.30 12.41
CA SER A 687 45.18 10.43 13.18
C SER A 687 46.48 10.29 12.35
N LEU A 688 46.41 10.13 11.02
CA LEU A 688 47.59 10.21 10.14
C LEU A 688 47.92 11.62 9.67
N GLN A 689 47.11 12.64 9.98
CA GLN A 689 47.47 14.03 9.67
C GLN A 689 48.61 14.56 10.57
N SER A 690 48.99 13.82 11.62
CA SER A 690 50.24 14.03 12.39
C SER A 690 51.41 13.13 11.96
N LEU A 691 51.22 12.27 10.95
CA LEU A 691 52.28 11.49 10.30
C LEU A 691 52.38 11.90 8.81
N ALA A 692 52.44 13.21 8.57
CA ALA A 692 53.14 13.72 7.39
C ALA A 692 54.58 13.20 7.49
N ILE A 693 55.04 12.33 6.60
CA ILE A 693 55.44 12.68 5.24
C ILE A 693 55.21 11.45 4.34
N ASN A 694 54.47 11.67 3.25
CA ASN A 694 54.30 10.80 2.07
C ASN A 694 53.44 9.53 2.21
N GLY A 695 52.20 9.62 1.70
CA GLY A 695 51.66 8.58 0.82
C GLY A 695 50.87 7.44 1.46
N SER A 696 49.61 7.70 1.82
CA SER A 696 48.49 6.74 1.92
C SER A 696 48.61 5.61 2.95
N PHE A 697 47.45 5.08 3.37
CA PHE A 697 47.29 3.85 4.16
C PHE A 697 48.12 2.66 3.62
N VAL A 698 48.50 2.71 2.33
CA VAL A 698 49.37 1.74 1.65
C VAL A 698 50.81 1.74 2.17
N HIS A 699 51.34 2.84 2.74
CA HIS A 699 52.69 2.86 3.35
C HIS A 699 52.72 2.34 4.81
N SER A 700 51.63 2.45 5.56
CA SER A 700 51.53 1.89 6.93
C SER A 700 51.48 0.35 6.93
N ALA A 701 51.05 -0.24 5.81
CA ALA A 701 51.05 -1.70 5.59
C ALA A 701 52.46 -2.33 5.57
N LYS A 702 53.54 -1.55 5.51
CA LYS A 702 54.92 -2.06 5.66
C LYS A 702 55.29 -2.37 7.11
N ASN A 703 54.55 -1.85 8.09
CA ASN A 703 54.78 -2.12 9.51
C ASN A 703 53.50 -2.71 10.13
N GLU A 704 53.41 -4.04 10.11
CA GLU A 704 52.26 -4.83 10.56
C GLU A 704 51.78 -4.44 11.98
N LYS A 705 52.69 -3.97 12.84
CA LYS A 705 52.40 -3.52 14.19
C LYS A 705 51.62 -2.19 14.23
N LEU A 706 51.95 -1.23 13.37
CA LEU A 706 51.29 0.08 13.31
C LEU A 706 49.88 -0.05 12.73
N GLY A 707 49.70 -0.81 11.64
CA GLY A 707 48.39 -1.09 11.07
C GLY A 707 47.45 -1.81 12.04
N SER A 708 47.98 -2.81 12.77
CA SER A 708 47.22 -3.55 13.78
C SER A 708 46.82 -2.66 14.97
N LEU A 709 47.69 -1.76 15.43
CA LEU A 709 47.40 -0.82 16.51
C LEU A 709 46.31 0.19 16.12
N THR A 710 46.32 0.66 14.89
CA THR A 710 45.33 1.62 14.40
C THR A 710 43.93 1.01 14.29
N ILE A 711 43.84 -0.22 13.76
CA ILE A 711 42.58 -0.98 13.71
C ILE A 711 42.07 -1.24 15.13
N LEU A 712 42.96 -1.61 16.06
CA LEU A 712 42.67 -1.87 17.47
C LEU A 712 42.09 -0.63 18.17
N ARG A 713 42.68 0.55 17.95
CA ARG A 713 42.21 1.85 18.46
C ARG A 713 40.80 2.18 17.97
N ALA A 714 40.58 2.08 16.66
CA ALA A 714 39.27 2.35 16.07
C ALA A 714 38.19 1.38 16.60
N SER A 715 38.52 0.10 16.79
CA SER A 715 37.60 -0.88 17.39
C SER A 715 37.27 -0.59 18.84
N TYR A 716 38.26 -0.20 19.66
CA TYR A 716 38.03 0.10 21.07
C TYR A 716 37.02 1.25 21.22
N MET A 717 37.22 2.34 20.48
CA MET A 717 36.33 3.50 20.53
C MET A 717 34.89 3.22 20.07
N LEU A 718 34.68 2.21 19.23
CA LEU A 718 33.36 1.92 18.64
C LEU A 718 32.63 0.77 19.34
N LEU A 719 33.38 -0.24 19.78
CA LEU A 719 32.83 -1.45 20.38
C LEU A 719 32.91 -1.42 21.91
N ALA A 720 34.01 -0.96 22.48
CA ALA A 720 34.22 -0.97 23.94
C ALA A 720 33.49 0.20 24.62
N GLU A 721 33.61 1.42 24.09
CA GLU A 721 32.94 2.62 24.65
C GLU A 721 31.43 2.66 24.41
N LYS A 722 30.94 1.92 23.41
CA LYS A 722 29.49 1.79 23.19
C LYS A 722 28.81 1.06 24.34
N VAL A 723 29.56 0.25 25.08
CA VAL A 723 29.04 -0.63 26.12
C VAL A 723 29.23 0.00 27.49
N ARG A 724 28.15 0.05 28.29
CA ARG A 724 28.15 0.74 29.59
C ARG A 724 28.68 -0.09 30.76
N ARG A 725 28.68 -1.42 30.65
CA ARG A 725 29.11 -2.31 31.74
C ARG A 725 30.59 -2.62 31.62
N ALA A 726 31.32 -2.47 32.73
CA ALA A 726 32.76 -2.73 32.78
C ALA A 726 33.11 -4.17 32.38
N GLU A 727 32.34 -5.16 32.83
CA GLU A 727 32.53 -6.58 32.46
C GLU A 727 32.43 -6.81 30.94
N GLU A 728 31.44 -6.19 30.30
CA GLU A 728 31.23 -6.30 28.86
C GLU A 728 32.34 -5.55 28.09
N LYS A 729 32.82 -4.42 28.61
CA LYS A 729 33.96 -3.66 28.06
C LYS A 729 35.26 -4.46 28.13
N SER A 730 35.56 -5.07 29.27
CA SER A 730 36.74 -5.92 29.46
C SER A 730 36.75 -7.11 28.49
N LEU A 731 35.59 -7.73 28.28
CA LEU A 731 35.45 -8.82 27.31
C LEU A 731 35.69 -8.36 25.86
N VAL A 732 35.18 -7.18 25.49
CA VAL A 732 35.47 -6.60 24.15
C VAL A 732 36.98 -6.39 23.98
N VAL A 733 37.65 -5.84 24.99
CA VAL A 733 39.11 -5.61 24.98
C VAL A 733 39.88 -6.92 24.85
N GLU A 734 39.52 -7.94 25.63
CA GLU A 734 40.14 -9.26 25.57
C GLU A 734 40.03 -9.88 24.17
N LEU A 735 38.83 -9.84 23.58
CA LEU A 735 38.58 -10.37 22.23
C LEU A 735 39.36 -9.61 21.15
N LEU A 736 39.45 -8.28 21.29
CA LEU A 736 40.23 -7.45 20.38
C LEU A 736 41.72 -7.79 20.43
N GLN A 737 42.30 -7.88 21.63
CA GLN A 737 43.71 -8.24 21.81
C GLN A 737 44.01 -9.65 21.31
N LYS A 738 43.10 -10.61 21.57
CA LYS A 738 43.22 -12.00 21.13
C LYS A 738 43.29 -12.15 19.61
N HIS A 739 42.42 -11.44 18.88
CA HIS A 739 42.29 -11.60 17.43
C HIS A 739 43.17 -10.66 16.61
N ILE A 740 43.50 -9.47 17.14
CA ILE A 740 44.35 -8.48 16.45
C ILE A 740 45.84 -8.69 16.78
N ASN A 741 46.15 -9.47 17.83
CA ASN A 741 47.50 -9.83 18.28
C ASN A 741 48.37 -8.61 18.66
N VAL A 742 47.74 -7.60 19.26
CA VAL A 742 48.39 -6.39 19.77
C VAL A 742 47.75 -6.04 21.12
N LYS A 743 48.57 -5.68 22.12
CA LYS A 743 48.08 -5.21 23.43
C LYS A 743 47.67 -3.74 23.34
N LEU A 744 46.59 -3.37 24.02
CA LEU A 744 46.24 -1.97 24.25
C LEU A 744 47.17 -1.44 25.36
N ASP A 745 47.99 -0.44 25.05
CA ASP A 745 48.77 0.28 26.06
C ASP A 745 47.86 1.23 26.87
N ALA A 746 48.20 1.48 28.15
CA ALA A 746 47.44 2.36 29.04
C ALA A 746 47.30 3.80 28.50
N GLU A 747 48.24 4.25 27.66
CA GLU A 747 48.14 5.53 26.95
C GLU A 747 46.98 5.58 25.95
N VAL A 748 46.58 4.45 25.36
CA VAL A 748 45.47 4.37 24.39
C VAL A 748 44.12 4.49 25.09
N GLU A 749 43.97 3.91 26.29
CA GLU A 749 42.78 4.08 27.12
C GLU A 749 42.63 5.56 27.56
N ASN A 750 43.74 6.21 27.91
CA ASN A 750 43.77 7.65 28.24
C ASN A 750 43.54 8.56 27.02
N PHE A 751 44.03 8.20 25.84
CA PHE A 751 43.83 8.96 24.60
C PHE A 751 42.38 8.88 24.10
N ALA A 752 41.74 7.71 24.23
CA ALA A 752 40.32 7.53 23.95
C ALA A 752 39.44 8.37 24.91
N ALA A 753 39.82 8.47 26.18
CA ALA A 753 39.17 9.35 27.15
C ALA A 753 39.34 10.85 26.80
N MET A 754 40.52 11.27 26.31
CA MET A 754 40.76 12.66 25.86
C MET A 754 39.99 13.05 24.58
N PHE A 755 39.86 12.14 23.60
CA PHE A 755 39.23 12.44 22.31
C PHE A 755 37.70 12.62 22.41
N ILE A 756 37.05 11.92 23.35
CA ILE A 756 35.63 12.09 23.64
C ILE A 756 35.34 13.50 24.16
N TYR A 757 36.31 14.15 24.82
CA TYR A 757 36.16 15.53 25.30
C TYR A 757 36.38 16.60 24.21
N THR A 758 37.01 16.25 23.09
CA THR A 758 37.39 17.23 22.05
C THR A 758 36.52 17.20 20.79
N TYR A 759 35.79 16.11 20.51
CA TYR A 759 35.05 15.93 19.25
C TYR A 759 33.59 15.47 19.40
N THR A 760 32.93 15.78 20.52
CA THR A 760 31.46 15.85 20.62
C THR A 760 31.01 17.31 20.60
N PRO A 761 30.78 17.93 19.42
CA PRO A 761 29.92 19.10 19.39
C PRO A 761 28.49 18.62 19.64
N GLY A 762 27.99 18.82 20.86
CA GLY A 762 26.58 18.73 21.21
C GLY A 762 26.01 17.32 21.29
N LEU A 763 26.09 16.72 22.49
CA LEU A 763 25.05 15.81 22.99
C LEU A 763 23.92 16.64 23.59
#